data_AF-A0A7C2ZIM7-F1
#
_entry.id   AF-A0A7C2ZIM7-F1
#
_cell.length_a   1.000
_cell.length_b   1.000
_cell.length_c   1.000
_cell.angle_alpha   90.00
_cell.angle_beta   90.00
_cell.angle_gamma   90.00
#
_symmetry.space_group_name_H-M   'P 1'
#
loop_
_entity.id
_entity.type
_entity.pdbx_description
1 polymer ?
#
loop_
_entity_poly.entity_id
_entity_poly.type
_entity_poly.pdbx_seq_one_letter_code
_entity_poly.pdbx_strand_id
1 'polypeptide(L)'
;PAGVAFNLAIALLFALAATGAFALGVAVLSTWPGLSRRLSGVGGLLTALCVVLLSNLEPVVEVANANDLLSPPLRQFFQIKDLPPGYRSPFGFPVEALDNWWWFRAARVVMDLAPDGQVRDYTITEFPFFSFLLADLHPHLLALPFGLLALALAWHLLLAPDGMRAGDLLGRPPALLLLGLVVGGLGFLNTWDLVTYLGLLAGALLGREVLERGRLDRLALREALRFAGLVGGLAFLLYLPFFAVFQSQAAGLGIVPIRTKPQHFLLVWGPFLGVLGLFLWRRLRPGGVARRHWLPVAGVSLALLLTSLLDLEALIPRALREPGALLLLALRLPVGGILLPVGLVALALLRRRVLAAPVQTAVPVRPVSGRSLRPVAGAAPIRAEVYLLGLVLAGTLLLLGTELVFVRDLFGNRMNTVFKLYFQTWVLWGVAAGIALTVLIAETDRRRWTARLSLGAVGLLVGAGLLYAPLATLSKTGFFAGPPTLDGTGFFAHWRPEEFAAIQWLQANVAGTPTIVEATGGSYQQEIGRIAEFTGLPTLLGWDFHEVQWRGRYDEPARRRGDIEAIYRESDPVRVAGLLARYQVAYVYVGPTERALYGAAVPAVLARDPTLLAPVYQNGPVTIYQVTPRALAVR
;
A
#
# COMPACT_ATOMS: atom_id res chain seq x y z
N PRO A 1 7.64 21.19 16.14
CA PRO A 1 7.55 21.94 14.86
C PRO A 1 7.04 21.01 13.75
N ALA A 2 6.18 21.51 12.85
CA ALA A 2 5.61 20.72 11.76
C ALA A 2 6.69 20.10 10.85
N GLY A 3 7.75 20.87 10.55
CA GLY A 3 8.89 20.43 9.74
C GLY A 3 9.61 19.18 10.25
N VAL A 4 9.59 18.92 11.56
CA VAL A 4 10.19 17.73 12.17
C VAL A 4 9.19 16.59 12.34
N ALA A 5 7.94 16.93 12.68
CA ALA A 5 6.91 15.95 13.00
C ALA A 5 6.60 15.01 11.83
N PHE A 6 6.56 15.53 10.60
CA PHE A 6 6.32 14.75 9.38
C PHE A 6 7.39 13.64 9.19
N ASN A 7 8.67 14.02 9.26
CA ASN A 7 9.79 13.08 9.10
C ASN A 7 9.84 12.05 10.23
N LEU A 8 9.56 12.45 11.47
CA LEU A 8 9.46 11.53 12.60
C LEU A 8 8.27 10.57 12.45
N ALA A 9 7.14 11.01 11.88
CA ALA A 9 6.00 10.15 11.61
C ALA A 9 6.35 9.06 10.59
N ILE A 10 7.04 9.42 9.50
CA ILE A 10 7.54 8.44 8.52
C ILE A 10 8.49 7.42 9.17
N ALA A 11 9.46 7.90 9.96
CA ALA A 11 10.40 7.02 10.67
C ALA A 11 9.69 6.10 11.69
N LEU A 12 8.70 6.62 12.41
CA LEU A 12 7.89 5.85 13.35
C LEU A 12 7.11 4.75 12.64
N LEU A 13 6.45 5.06 11.52
CA LEU A 13 5.70 4.08 10.74
C LEU A 13 6.60 2.98 10.19
N PHE A 14 7.79 3.33 9.71
CA PHE A 14 8.80 2.36 9.28
C PHE A 14 9.19 1.44 10.43
N ALA A 15 9.50 1.99 11.61
CA ALA A 15 9.90 1.23 12.79
C ALA A 15 8.77 0.31 13.27
N LEU A 16 7.53 0.80 13.32
CA LEU A 16 6.36 0.00 13.70
C LEU A 16 6.08 -1.13 12.70
N ALA A 17 6.20 -0.86 11.40
CA ALA A 17 6.04 -1.88 10.37
C ALA A 17 7.13 -2.96 10.45
N ALA A 18 8.39 -2.56 10.58
CA ALA A 18 9.52 -3.50 10.68
C ALA A 18 9.43 -4.35 11.95
N THR A 19 9.13 -3.74 13.11
CA THR A 19 8.99 -4.45 14.39
C THR A 19 7.77 -5.36 14.41
N GLY A 20 6.64 -4.93 13.86
CA GLY A 20 5.43 -5.75 13.72
C GLY A 20 5.67 -6.97 12.83
N ALA A 21 6.28 -6.79 11.67
CA ALA A 21 6.64 -7.88 10.76
C ALA A 21 7.66 -8.85 11.38
N PHE A 22 8.67 -8.31 12.08
CA PHE A 22 9.64 -9.11 12.82
C PHE A 22 8.97 -9.99 13.89
N ALA A 23 8.17 -9.37 14.77
CA ALA A 23 7.51 -10.06 15.87
C ALA A 23 6.56 -11.13 15.37
N LEU A 24 5.79 -10.84 14.31
CA LEU A 24 4.90 -11.79 13.66
C LEU A 24 5.66 -12.99 13.07
N GLY A 25 6.75 -12.74 12.34
CA GLY A 25 7.61 -13.78 11.78
C GLY A 25 8.16 -14.70 12.87
N VAL A 26 8.71 -14.13 13.94
CA VAL A 26 9.20 -14.89 15.11
C VAL A 26 8.07 -15.71 15.75
N ALA A 27 6.90 -15.11 15.95
CA ALA A 27 5.77 -15.78 16.59
C ALA A 27 5.33 -17.03 15.82
N VAL A 28 5.19 -16.94 14.49
CA VAL A 28 4.80 -18.09 13.66
C VAL A 28 5.93 -19.14 13.63
N LEU A 29 7.16 -18.71 13.33
CA LEU A 29 8.31 -19.62 13.19
C LEU A 29 8.65 -20.35 14.49
N SER A 30 8.42 -19.74 15.65
CA SER A 30 8.64 -20.37 16.96
C SER A 30 7.76 -21.60 17.21
N THR A 31 6.65 -21.72 16.47
CA THR A 31 5.75 -22.87 16.52
C THR A 31 6.02 -23.91 15.43
N TRP A 32 6.96 -23.62 14.53
CA TRP A 32 7.32 -24.48 13.42
C TRP A 32 8.22 -25.64 13.88
N PRO A 33 7.96 -26.89 13.49
CA PRO A 33 8.76 -28.04 13.88
C PRO A 33 10.23 -27.93 13.46
N GLY A 34 11.14 -28.27 14.38
CA GLY A 34 12.57 -28.36 14.06
C GLY A 34 13.30 -27.03 13.90
N LEU A 35 12.62 -25.89 14.06
CA LEU A 35 13.29 -24.59 14.07
C LEU A 35 13.82 -24.24 15.46
N SER A 36 15.09 -23.82 15.51
CA SER A 36 15.67 -23.27 16.74
C SER A 36 15.16 -21.86 17.01
N ARG A 37 15.26 -21.40 18.26
CA ARG A 37 14.96 -20.01 18.65
C ARG A 37 15.80 -19.00 17.85
N ARG A 38 17.08 -19.32 17.61
CA ARG A 38 17.99 -18.49 16.81
C ARG A 38 17.50 -18.36 15.38
N LEU A 39 17.12 -19.48 14.75
CA LEU A 39 16.62 -19.48 13.38
C LEU A 39 15.26 -18.79 13.25
N SER A 40 14.41 -18.90 14.27
CA SER A 40 13.15 -18.13 14.35
C SER A 40 13.42 -16.62 14.42
N GLY A 41 14.42 -16.19 15.18
CA GLY A 41 14.86 -14.79 15.24
C GLY A 41 15.38 -14.28 13.89
N VAL A 42 16.22 -15.06 13.21
CA VAL A 42 16.69 -14.74 11.84
C VAL A 42 15.49 -14.68 10.88
N GLY A 43 14.54 -15.60 10.99
CA GLY A 43 13.36 -15.57 10.14
C GLY A 43 12.42 -14.40 10.42
N GLY A 44 12.37 -13.89 11.66
CA GLY A 44 11.78 -12.59 11.96
C GLY A 44 12.42 -11.46 11.16
N LEU A 45 13.76 -11.40 11.11
CA LEU A 45 14.47 -10.38 10.32
C LEU A 45 14.19 -10.53 8.83
N LEU A 46 14.16 -11.76 8.30
CA LEU A 46 13.79 -12.03 6.91
C LEU A 46 12.34 -11.60 6.63
N THR A 47 11.44 -11.78 7.58
CA THR A 47 10.03 -11.33 7.47
C THR A 47 9.95 -9.81 7.42
N ALA A 48 10.64 -9.09 8.29
CA ALA A 48 10.70 -7.63 8.25
C ALA A 48 11.32 -7.12 6.94
N LEU A 49 12.40 -7.76 6.47
CA LEU A 49 13.06 -7.44 5.20
C LEU A 49 12.11 -7.65 4.01
N CYS A 50 11.41 -8.78 3.94
CA CYS A 50 10.47 -9.08 2.86
C CYS A 50 9.27 -8.13 2.82
N VAL A 51 8.82 -7.62 3.97
CA VAL A 51 7.70 -6.67 4.05
C VAL A 51 8.16 -5.25 3.73
N VAL A 52 9.25 -4.78 4.35
CA VAL A 52 9.58 -3.34 4.38
C VAL A 52 10.65 -2.94 3.37
N LEU A 53 11.59 -3.84 3.03
CA LEU A 53 12.76 -3.50 2.20
C LEU A 53 12.75 -4.12 0.80
N LEU A 54 12.13 -5.30 0.65
CA LEU A 54 12.09 -6.00 -0.62
C LEU A 54 11.23 -5.25 -1.64
N SER A 55 11.81 -4.94 -2.80
CA SER A 55 11.17 -4.33 -3.96
C SER A 55 10.85 -5.36 -5.04
N ASN A 56 10.29 -4.88 -6.16
CA ASN A 56 10.17 -5.63 -7.39
C ASN A 56 11.52 -5.76 -8.13
N LEU A 57 11.50 -6.36 -9.32
CA LEU A 57 12.68 -6.57 -10.18
C LEU A 57 12.88 -5.47 -11.23
N GLU A 58 12.04 -4.45 -11.28
CA GLU A 58 12.24 -3.32 -12.19
C GLU A 58 13.59 -2.59 -12.01
N PRO A 59 14.14 -2.42 -10.79
CA PRO A 59 15.47 -1.84 -10.60
C PRO A 59 16.60 -2.60 -11.30
N VAL A 60 16.41 -3.90 -11.59
CA VAL A 60 17.36 -4.69 -12.37
C VAL A 60 17.39 -4.20 -13.83
N VAL A 61 16.22 -3.87 -14.38
CA VAL A 61 16.07 -3.28 -15.73
C VAL A 61 16.75 -1.92 -15.75
N GLU A 62 16.53 -1.09 -14.73
CA GLU A 62 17.17 0.21 -14.59
C GLU A 62 18.70 0.12 -14.50
N VAL A 63 19.24 -0.78 -13.67
CA VAL A 63 20.68 -1.04 -13.57
C VAL A 63 21.23 -1.53 -14.91
N ALA A 64 20.53 -2.43 -15.61
CA ALA A 64 20.96 -2.87 -16.93
C ALA A 64 20.94 -1.72 -17.96
N ASN A 65 19.93 -0.83 -17.91
CA ASN A 65 19.82 0.32 -18.80
C ASN A 65 20.94 1.35 -18.57
N ALA A 66 21.24 1.63 -17.30
CA ALA A 66 22.31 2.54 -16.86
C ALA A 66 23.73 2.00 -17.10
N ASN A 67 23.86 0.77 -17.62
CA ASN A 67 25.12 0.19 -18.06
C ASN A 67 25.10 -0.16 -19.56
N ASP A 68 24.12 0.37 -20.32
CA ASP A 68 23.95 0.13 -21.75
C ASP A 68 23.87 -1.37 -22.12
N LEU A 69 23.27 -2.18 -21.24
CA LEU A 69 23.11 -3.63 -21.42
C LEU A 69 21.75 -4.02 -22.04
N LEU A 70 20.80 -3.08 -22.11
CA LEU A 70 19.50 -3.31 -22.73
C LEU A 70 19.53 -2.91 -24.21
N SER A 71 19.28 -3.87 -25.10
CA SER A 71 19.07 -3.58 -26.52
C SER A 71 17.71 -2.89 -26.75
N PRO A 72 17.50 -2.18 -27.89
CA PRO A 72 16.20 -1.58 -28.20
C PRO A 72 15.03 -2.59 -28.15
N PRO A 73 15.16 -3.83 -28.68
CA PRO A 73 14.11 -4.84 -28.55
C PRO A 73 13.80 -5.23 -27.09
N LEU A 74 14.81 -5.30 -26.22
CA LEU A 74 14.60 -5.61 -24.80
C LEU A 74 13.92 -4.46 -24.05
N ARG A 75 14.29 -3.21 -24.34
CA ARG A 75 13.54 -2.05 -23.81
C ARG A 75 12.09 -2.05 -24.26
N GLN A 76 11.85 -2.33 -25.55
CA GLN A 76 10.51 -2.46 -26.10
C GLN A 76 9.73 -3.65 -25.54
N PHE A 77 10.42 -4.72 -25.10
CA PHE A 77 9.78 -5.84 -24.42
C PHE A 77 9.27 -5.44 -23.02
N PHE A 78 10.08 -4.71 -22.25
CA PHE A 78 9.73 -4.28 -20.91
C PHE A 78 8.74 -3.12 -20.88
N GLN A 79 8.74 -2.20 -21.85
CA GLN A 79 7.77 -1.10 -21.95
C GLN A 79 7.59 -0.31 -20.65
N ILE A 80 8.69 0.00 -19.96
CA ILE A 80 8.65 0.85 -18.77
C ILE A 80 8.46 2.30 -19.21
N LYS A 81 7.45 2.98 -18.66
CA LYS A 81 7.11 4.36 -19.01
C LYS A 81 8.30 5.29 -18.72
N ASP A 82 8.63 6.16 -19.66
CA ASP A 82 9.68 7.18 -19.51
C ASP A 82 11.09 6.61 -19.20
N LEU A 83 11.35 5.35 -19.56
CA LEU A 83 12.69 4.76 -19.51
C LEU A 83 13.55 5.34 -20.64
N PRO A 84 14.69 5.99 -20.37
CA PRO A 84 15.51 6.59 -21.42
C PRO A 84 16.21 5.52 -22.28
N PRO A 85 16.77 5.90 -23.44
CA PRO A 85 17.75 5.09 -24.15
C PRO A 85 18.89 4.66 -23.23
N GLY A 86 19.55 3.54 -23.56
CA GLY A 86 20.68 3.03 -22.80
C GLY A 86 21.81 4.07 -22.66
N TYR A 87 22.40 4.13 -21.47
CA TYR A 87 23.48 5.06 -21.14
C TYR A 87 24.47 4.40 -20.19
N ARG A 88 25.63 5.04 -19.96
CA ARG A 88 26.67 4.53 -19.05
C ARG A 88 26.81 5.43 -17.83
N SER A 89 26.29 4.96 -16.71
CA SER A 89 26.47 5.60 -15.41
C SER A 89 27.87 5.29 -14.85
N PRO A 90 28.62 6.29 -14.34
CA PRO A 90 29.91 6.06 -13.70
C PRO A 90 29.79 5.28 -12.38
N PHE A 91 28.59 5.19 -11.80
CA PHE A 91 28.32 4.47 -10.56
C PHE A 91 27.93 3.00 -10.79
N GLY A 92 27.71 2.59 -12.04
CA GLY A 92 27.19 1.25 -12.37
C GLY A 92 25.70 1.04 -12.06
N PHE A 93 24.96 2.10 -11.74
CA PHE A 93 23.52 2.11 -11.50
C PHE A 93 22.93 3.50 -11.79
N PRO A 94 21.60 3.66 -12.00
CA PRO A 94 21.00 4.96 -12.30
C PRO A 94 21.11 5.94 -11.13
N VAL A 95 21.29 7.23 -11.43
CA VAL A 95 21.32 8.31 -10.44
C VAL A 95 20.50 9.49 -10.94
N GLU A 96 19.87 10.23 -10.03
CA GLU A 96 18.99 11.36 -10.37
C GLU A 96 19.66 12.42 -11.26
N ALA A 97 20.97 12.63 -11.11
CA ALA A 97 21.72 13.59 -11.92
C ALA A 97 21.80 13.21 -13.42
N LEU A 98 21.63 11.93 -13.76
CA LEU A 98 21.66 11.43 -15.13
C LEU A 98 20.27 11.06 -15.65
N ASP A 99 19.40 10.59 -14.76
CA ASP A 99 18.05 10.14 -15.05
C ASP A 99 17.14 10.55 -13.90
N ASN A 100 16.64 11.77 -14.01
CA ASN A 100 15.81 12.37 -12.98
C ASN A 100 14.55 11.53 -12.80
N TRP A 101 14.22 11.17 -11.55
CA TRP A 101 13.07 10.34 -11.17
C TRP A 101 13.14 8.86 -11.59
N TRP A 102 14.31 8.30 -11.89
CA TRP A 102 14.42 6.87 -12.22
C TRP A 102 13.78 5.94 -11.18
N TRP A 103 13.97 6.25 -9.89
CA TRP A 103 13.42 5.46 -8.78
C TRP A 103 11.90 5.47 -8.72
N PHE A 104 11.25 6.42 -9.41
CA PHE A 104 9.80 6.55 -9.46
C PHE A 104 9.16 5.45 -10.33
N ARG A 105 9.88 4.99 -11.36
CA ARG A 105 9.40 3.99 -12.34
C ARG A 105 9.19 2.60 -11.73
N ALA A 106 9.91 2.28 -10.66
CA ALA A 106 9.69 1.06 -9.88
C ALA A 106 8.25 0.93 -9.34
N ALA A 107 7.51 2.03 -9.13
CA ALA A 107 6.10 1.97 -8.72
C ALA A 107 5.10 2.12 -9.88
N ARG A 108 5.56 2.05 -11.13
CA ARG A 108 4.79 2.35 -12.35
C ARG A 108 5.09 1.33 -13.47
N VAL A 109 5.24 0.07 -13.08
CA VAL A 109 5.68 -1.02 -13.98
C VAL A 109 4.58 -1.45 -14.95
N VAL A 110 3.33 -1.45 -14.51
CA VAL A 110 2.20 -2.00 -15.28
C VAL A 110 1.63 -0.93 -16.20
N MET A 111 1.85 -1.13 -17.50
CA MET A 111 1.40 -0.24 -18.57
C MET A 111 1.03 -1.02 -19.83
N ASP A 112 0.04 -0.50 -20.57
CA ASP A 112 -0.25 -0.94 -21.93
C ASP A 112 -0.27 0.25 -22.88
N LEU A 113 0.39 0.07 -24.04
CA LEU A 113 0.44 1.05 -25.11
C LEU A 113 -0.29 0.50 -26.33
N ALA A 114 -1.09 1.35 -26.95
CA ALA A 114 -1.62 1.15 -28.28
C ALA A 114 -0.47 1.15 -29.33
N PRO A 115 -0.68 0.57 -30.52
CA PRO A 115 0.30 0.61 -31.61
C PRO A 115 0.71 2.03 -32.04
N ASP A 116 -0.14 3.03 -31.83
CA ASP A 116 0.12 4.45 -32.09
C ASP A 116 0.85 5.17 -30.94
N GLY A 117 1.20 4.44 -29.88
CA GLY A 117 1.90 4.97 -28.70
C GLY A 117 0.98 5.56 -27.62
N GLN A 118 -0.34 5.56 -27.80
CA GLN A 118 -1.25 6.03 -26.76
C GLN A 118 -1.32 5.05 -25.58
N VAL A 119 -1.33 5.57 -24.36
CA VAL A 119 -1.49 4.76 -23.14
C VAL A 119 -2.92 4.24 -23.04
N ARG A 120 -3.09 2.92 -23.06
CA ARG A 120 -4.39 2.24 -22.92
C ARG A 120 -4.71 1.84 -21.48
N ASP A 121 -3.70 1.38 -20.74
CA ASP A 121 -3.79 1.09 -19.31
C ASP A 121 -2.49 1.56 -18.64
N TYR A 122 -2.60 2.15 -17.45
CA TYR A 122 -1.45 2.55 -16.66
C TYR A 122 -1.85 2.52 -15.20
N THR A 123 -1.07 1.82 -14.39
CA THR A 123 -1.45 1.59 -12.99
C THR A 123 -0.30 1.87 -12.04
N ILE A 124 -0.68 2.19 -10.81
CA ILE A 124 0.23 2.45 -9.70
C ILE A 124 0.47 1.12 -8.97
N THR A 125 1.73 0.72 -8.82
CA THR A 125 2.15 -0.53 -8.18
C THR A 125 3.15 -0.28 -7.07
N GLU A 126 2.80 0.59 -6.12
CA GLU A 126 3.66 0.88 -4.97
C GLU A 126 3.88 -0.33 -4.06
N PHE A 127 5.02 -0.32 -3.39
CA PHE A 127 5.41 -1.28 -2.35
C PHE A 127 5.97 -0.51 -1.15
N PRO A 128 6.04 -1.10 0.06
CA PRO A 128 6.32 -0.36 1.28
C PRO A 128 7.57 0.52 1.22
N PHE A 129 8.72 -0.01 0.76
CA PHE A 129 9.94 0.79 0.69
C PHE A 129 9.81 2.01 -0.24
N PHE A 130 9.13 1.85 -1.39
CA PHE A 130 8.86 2.98 -2.29
C PHE A 130 8.10 4.09 -1.57
N SER A 131 7.01 3.76 -0.87
CA SER A 131 6.20 4.76 -0.17
C SER A 131 6.97 5.43 0.99
N PHE A 132 7.85 4.69 1.68
CA PHE A 132 8.76 5.26 2.68
C PHE A 132 9.82 6.19 2.06
N LEU A 133 10.39 5.82 0.91
CA LEU A 133 11.37 6.64 0.19
C LEU A 133 10.72 7.90 -0.41
N LEU A 134 9.50 7.77 -0.94
CA LEU A 134 8.69 8.89 -1.41
C LEU A 134 8.37 9.85 -0.26
N ALA A 135 8.25 9.32 0.96
CA ALA A 135 7.84 10.02 2.17
C ALA A 135 6.42 10.60 2.05
N ASP A 136 5.52 9.90 1.37
CA ASP A 136 4.09 10.25 1.32
C ASP A 136 3.38 9.56 2.49
N LEU A 137 2.81 10.33 3.44
CA LEU A 137 1.96 9.82 4.53
C LEU A 137 0.58 9.39 4.03
N HIS A 138 0.58 8.59 2.96
CA HIS A 138 -0.62 8.10 2.31
C HIS A 138 -1.36 7.12 3.21
N PRO A 139 -2.70 7.04 3.14
CA PRO A 139 -3.46 6.18 4.04
C PRO A 139 -3.06 4.68 4.06
N HIS A 140 -2.58 4.10 2.95
CA HIS A 140 -2.09 2.72 2.96
C HIS A 140 -0.75 2.56 3.71
N LEU A 141 0.08 3.61 3.75
CA LEU A 141 1.30 3.64 4.55
C LEU A 141 0.95 3.75 6.04
N LEU A 142 0.00 4.62 6.39
CA LEU A 142 -0.53 4.76 7.76
C LEU A 142 -1.16 3.46 8.26
N ALA A 143 -1.78 2.68 7.38
CA ALA A 143 -2.44 1.43 7.70
C ALA A 143 -1.46 0.26 7.96
N LEU A 144 -0.19 0.34 7.54
CA LEU A 144 0.77 -0.78 7.66
C LEU A 144 0.87 -1.36 9.08
N PRO A 145 1.07 -0.56 10.16
CA PRO A 145 1.15 -1.12 11.51
C PRO A 145 -0.16 -1.78 11.96
N PHE A 146 -1.30 -1.22 11.57
CA PHE A 146 -2.62 -1.77 11.88
C PHE A 146 -2.85 -3.08 11.13
N GLY A 147 -2.43 -3.17 9.87
CA GLY A 147 -2.51 -4.37 9.06
C GLY A 147 -1.67 -5.50 9.66
N LEU A 148 -0.42 -5.22 10.03
CA LEU A 148 0.46 -6.19 10.69
C LEU A 148 -0.07 -6.63 12.06
N LEU A 149 -0.68 -5.71 12.83
CA LEU A 149 -1.37 -6.05 14.07
C LEU A 149 -2.58 -6.96 13.81
N ALA A 150 -3.39 -6.69 12.78
CA ALA A 150 -4.50 -7.56 12.38
C ALA A 150 -4.02 -8.95 11.96
N LEU A 151 -2.88 -9.06 11.26
CA LEU A 151 -2.25 -10.34 10.94
C LEU A 151 -1.77 -11.09 12.20
N ALA A 152 -1.19 -10.38 13.16
CA ALA A 152 -0.83 -10.97 14.46
C ALA A 152 -2.04 -11.43 15.26
N LEU A 153 -3.14 -10.69 15.24
CA LEU A 153 -4.41 -11.09 15.84
C LEU A 153 -5.01 -12.30 15.13
N ALA A 154 -4.90 -12.40 13.79
CA ALA A 154 -5.31 -13.57 13.03
C ALA A 154 -4.49 -14.81 13.42
N TRP A 155 -3.18 -14.66 13.60
CA TRP A 155 -2.33 -15.73 14.14
C TRP A 155 -2.76 -16.14 15.56
N HIS A 156 -3.06 -15.17 16.43
CA HIS A 156 -3.53 -15.45 17.78
C HIS A 156 -4.89 -16.18 17.81
N LEU A 157 -5.83 -15.79 16.94
CA LEU A 157 -7.11 -16.48 16.76
C LEU A 157 -6.92 -17.92 16.31
N LEU A 158 -5.97 -18.18 15.41
CA LEU A 158 -5.62 -19.54 15.01
C LEU A 158 -5.03 -20.36 16.17
N LEU A 159 -4.34 -19.74 17.13
CA LEU A 159 -3.77 -20.40 18.32
C LEU A 159 -4.73 -20.49 19.51
N ALA A 160 -5.90 -19.86 19.43
CA ALA A 160 -6.87 -19.85 20.52
C ALA A 160 -7.26 -21.29 20.94
N PRO A 161 -7.63 -21.49 22.22
CA PRO A 161 -8.12 -22.78 22.72
C PRO A 161 -9.28 -23.33 21.90
N ASP A 162 -9.27 -24.65 21.74
CA ASP A 162 -10.32 -25.37 21.01
C ASP A 162 -11.69 -25.14 21.67
N GLY A 163 -12.73 -25.01 20.84
CA GLY A 163 -14.10 -24.79 21.30
C GLY A 163 -14.47 -23.34 21.66
N MET A 164 -13.55 -22.38 21.59
CA MET A 164 -13.87 -20.95 21.77
C MET A 164 -14.83 -20.46 20.69
N ARG A 165 -16.02 -19.99 21.05
CA ARG A 165 -17.03 -19.51 20.10
C ARG A 165 -16.92 -18.02 19.86
N ALA A 166 -17.52 -17.54 18.76
CA ALA A 166 -17.57 -16.11 18.47
C ALA A 166 -18.28 -15.32 19.59
N GLY A 167 -19.33 -15.91 20.19
CA GLY A 167 -20.07 -15.30 21.30
C GLY A 167 -19.25 -15.14 22.59
N ASP A 168 -18.20 -15.94 22.79
CA ASP A 168 -17.37 -15.85 23.99
C ASP A 168 -16.56 -14.54 24.05
N LEU A 169 -16.41 -13.86 22.90
CA LEU A 169 -15.80 -12.53 22.83
C LEU A 169 -16.62 -11.46 23.54
N LEU A 170 -17.94 -11.64 23.67
CA LEU A 170 -18.79 -10.72 24.45
C LEU A 170 -18.40 -10.75 25.94
N GLY A 171 -17.94 -11.90 26.43
CA GLY A 171 -17.36 -12.06 27.78
C GLY A 171 -15.91 -11.57 27.90
N ARG A 172 -15.32 -11.05 26.82
CA ARG A 172 -13.94 -10.52 26.77
C ARG A 172 -13.90 -9.11 26.14
N PRO A 173 -14.53 -8.10 26.76
CA PRO A 173 -14.65 -6.76 26.18
C PRO A 173 -13.32 -6.14 25.70
N PRO A 174 -12.18 -6.27 26.41
CA PRO A 174 -10.91 -5.70 25.91
C PRO A 174 -10.45 -6.30 24.58
N ALA A 175 -10.63 -7.62 24.39
CA ALA A 175 -10.24 -8.29 23.16
C ALA A 175 -11.18 -7.91 22.00
N LEU A 176 -12.48 -7.85 22.27
CA LEU A 176 -13.47 -7.42 21.29
C LEU A 176 -13.28 -5.95 20.90
N LEU A 177 -13.01 -5.07 21.86
CA LEU A 177 -12.70 -3.66 21.63
C LEU A 177 -11.42 -3.50 20.79
N LEU A 178 -10.36 -4.24 21.10
CA LEU A 178 -9.12 -4.22 20.31
C LEU A 178 -9.39 -4.64 18.85
N LEU A 179 -10.14 -5.74 18.64
CA LEU A 179 -10.52 -6.18 17.30
C LEU A 179 -11.35 -5.12 16.56
N GLY A 180 -12.34 -4.53 17.22
CA GLY A 180 -13.19 -3.48 16.65
C GLY A 180 -12.40 -2.20 16.31
N LEU A 181 -11.49 -1.77 17.19
CA LEU A 181 -10.63 -0.60 16.98
C LEU A 181 -9.65 -0.81 15.81
N VAL A 182 -9.03 -1.98 15.71
CA VAL A 182 -8.08 -2.30 14.63
C VAL A 182 -8.80 -2.43 13.30
N VAL A 183 -9.89 -3.19 13.24
CA VAL A 183 -10.65 -3.39 11.99
C VAL A 183 -11.34 -2.10 11.54
N GLY A 184 -11.93 -1.34 12.47
CA GLY A 184 -12.52 -0.04 12.18
C GLY A 184 -11.48 1.00 11.78
N GLY A 185 -10.31 0.98 12.42
CA GLY A 185 -9.18 1.86 12.08
C GLY A 185 -8.63 1.58 10.68
N LEU A 186 -8.52 0.30 10.30
CA LEU A 186 -8.19 -0.09 8.93
C LEU A 186 -9.24 0.43 7.94
N GLY A 187 -10.53 0.30 8.24
CA GLY A 187 -11.60 0.86 7.40
C GLY A 187 -11.61 2.38 7.31
N PHE A 188 -11.23 3.08 8.39
CA PHE A 188 -11.11 4.54 8.43
C PHE A 188 -9.91 5.05 7.64
N LEU A 189 -8.74 4.44 7.84
CA LEU A 189 -7.51 4.81 7.13
C LEU A 189 -7.64 4.46 5.65
N ASN A 190 -8.00 3.22 5.34
CA ASN A 190 -8.08 2.74 3.98
C ASN A 190 -9.24 1.75 3.85
N THR A 191 -10.40 2.21 3.38
CA THR A 191 -11.67 1.45 3.34
C THR A 191 -11.54 0.03 2.75
N TRP A 192 -10.62 -0.19 1.81
CA TRP A 192 -10.35 -1.49 1.21
C TRP A 192 -9.76 -2.50 2.19
N ASP A 193 -9.01 -2.05 3.20
CA ASP A 193 -8.39 -2.87 4.24
C ASP A 193 -9.45 -3.49 5.16
N LEU A 194 -10.58 -2.82 5.38
CA LEU A 194 -11.69 -3.35 6.20
C LEU A 194 -12.09 -4.75 5.76
N VAL A 195 -12.35 -4.91 4.45
CA VAL A 195 -12.85 -6.18 3.88
C VAL A 195 -11.77 -7.25 3.94
N THR A 196 -10.55 -6.91 3.53
CA THR A 196 -9.43 -7.85 3.48
C THR A 196 -9.06 -8.37 4.87
N TYR A 197 -8.85 -7.48 5.84
CA TYR A 197 -8.38 -7.88 7.17
C TYR A 197 -9.49 -8.47 8.05
N LEU A 198 -10.74 -8.04 7.93
CA LEU A 198 -11.87 -8.73 8.56
C LEU A 198 -12.03 -10.14 8.00
N GLY A 199 -11.90 -10.29 6.68
CA GLY A 199 -11.91 -11.58 6.00
C GLY A 199 -10.78 -12.50 6.46
N LEU A 200 -9.56 -11.98 6.66
CA LEU A 200 -8.43 -12.73 7.21
C LEU A 200 -8.64 -13.17 8.65
N LEU A 201 -9.17 -12.30 9.52
CA LEU A 201 -9.49 -12.65 10.91
C LEU A 201 -10.58 -13.73 10.99
N ALA A 202 -11.66 -13.57 10.21
CA ALA A 202 -12.72 -14.57 10.11
C ALA A 202 -12.20 -15.88 9.48
N GLY A 203 -11.31 -15.79 8.50
CA GLY A 203 -10.64 -16.92 7.86
C GLY A 203 -9.70 -17.67 8.81
N ALA A 204 -9.02 -16.96 9.70
CA ALA A 204 -8.21 -17.56 10.77
C ALA A 204 -9.09 -18.35 11.75
N LEU A 205 -10.22 -17.78 12.18
CA LEU A 205 -11.19 -18.49 13.02
C LEU A 205 -11.77 -19.71 12.28
N LEU A 206 -12.14 -19.56 11.01
CA LEU A 206 -12.61 -20.66 10.17
C LEU A 206 -11.56 -21.77 10.06
N GLY A 207 -10.31 -21.41 9.81
CA GLY A 207 -9.19 -22.33 9.74
C GLY A 207 -9.04 -23.13 11.04
N ARG A 208 -9.15 -22.46 12.19
CA ARG A 208 -9.15 -23.11 13.51
C ARG A 208 -10.30 -24.11 13.66
N GLU A 209 -11.54 -23.69 13.40
CA GLU A 209 -12.72 -24.56 13.48
C GLU A 209 -12.61 -25.79 12.56
N VAL A 210 -12.09 -25.60 11.35
CA VAL A 210 -11.88 -26.70 10.39
C VAL A 210 -10.80 -27.66 10.87
N LEU A 211 -9.74 -27.16 11.50
CA LEU A 211 -8.69 -28.01 12.08
C LEU A 211 -9.22 -28.85 13.25
N GLU A 212 -9.97 -28.22 14.16
CA GLU A 212 -10.60 -28.86 15.33
C GLU A 212 -11.60 -29.94 14.91
N ARG A 213 -12.50 -29.61 13.99
CA ARG A 213 -13.59 -30.53 13.58
C ARG A 213 -13.20 -31.51 12.50
N GLY A 214 -12.07 -31.26 11.86
CA GLY A 214 -11.59 -32.00 10.72
C GLY A 214 -12.40 -31.85 9.44
N ARG A 215 -13.29 -30.86 9.34
CA ARG A 215 -14.06 -30.62 8.12
C ARG A 215 -14.54 -29.16 8.06
N LEU A 216 -14.71 -28.67 6.85
CA LEU A 216 -15.51 -27.47 6.61
C LEU A 216 -16.99 -27.85 6.66
N ASP A 217 -17.71 -27.38 7.68
CA ASP A 217 -19.14 -27.59 7.83
C ASP A 217 -19.90 -26.26 8.05
N ARG A 218 -21.24 -26.34 7.97
CA ARG A 218 -22.11 -25.17 8.14
C ARG A 218 -21.91 -24.46 9.48
N LEU A 219 -21.54 -25.21 10.52
CA LEU A 219 -21.33 -24.66 11.85
C LEU A 219 -20.00 -23.90 11.92
N ALA A 220 -18.93 -24.38 11.30
CA ALA A 220 -17.65 -23.66 11.21
C ALA A 220 -17.82 -22.34 10.42
N LEU A 221 -18.53 -22.39 9.30
CA LEU A 221 -18.87 -21.20 8.52
C LEU A 221 -19.74 -20.23 9.33
N ARG A 222 -20.74 -20.74 10.06
CA ARG A 222 -21.60 -19.91 10.93
C ARG A 222 -20.80 -19.19 12.00
N GLU A 223 -19.84 -19.85 12.66
CA GLU A 223 -19.00 -19.21 13.68
C GLU A 223 -18.09 -18.13 13.07
N ALA A 224 -17.48 -18.39 11.92
CA ALA A 224 -16.69 -17.37 11.20
C ALA A 224 -17.53 -16.15 10.80
N LEU A 225 -18.74 -16.37 10.28
CA LEU A 225 -19.66 -15.28 9.90
C LEU A 225 -20.20 -14.51 11.12
N ARG A 226 -20.49 -15.20 12.22
CA ARG A 226 -20.89 -14.56 13.50
C ARG A 226 -19.76 -13.68 14.03
N PHE A 227 -18.53 -14.18 14.02
CA PHE A 227 -17.36 -13.41 14.41
C PHE A 227 -17.20 -12.18 13.51
N ALA A 228 -17.29 -12.34 12.19
CA ALA A 228 -17.19 -11.24 11.25
C ALA A 228 -18.29 -10.19 11.48
N GLY A 229 -19.53 -10.62 11.72
CA GLY A 229 -20.64 -9.72 12.04
C GLY A 229 -20.46 -9.00 13.37
N LEU A 230 -19.96 -9.67 14.41
CA LEU A 230 -19.72 -9.07 15.72
C LEU A 230 -18.61 -8.02 15.66
N VAL A 231 -17.44 -8.38 15.11
CA VAL A 231 -16.28 -7.48 15.01
C VAL A 231 -16.56 -6.36 14.02
N GLY A 232 -17.13 -6.69 12.85
CA GLY A 232 -17.50 -5.70 11.83
C GLY A 232 -18.58 -4.74 12.30
N GLY A 233 -19.59 -5.23 13.05
CA GLY A 233 -20.61 -4.40 13.68
C GLY A 233 -20.00 -3.43 14.69
N LEU A 234 -19.13 -3.90 15.58
CA LEU A 234 -18.44 -3.03 16.53
C LEU A 234 -17.50 -2.03 15.83
N ALA A 235 -16.76 -2.45 14.81
CA ALA A 235 -15.92 -1.58 14.01
C ALA A 235 -16.75 -0.45 13.37
N PHE A 236 -17.91 -0.75 12.80
CA PHE A 236 -18.82 0.25 12.26
C PHE A 236 -19.34 1.20 13.34
N LEU A 237 -19.74 0.68 14.50
CA LEU A 237 -20.22 1.49 15.62
C LEU A 237 -19.16 2.46 16.17
N LEU A 238 -17.93 1.99 16.35
CA LEU A 238 -16.82 2.80 16.88
C LEU A 238 -16.42 3.94 15.94
N TYR A 239 -16.58 3.74 14.62
CA TYR A 239 -16.24 4.71 13.59
C TYR A 239 -17.49 5.30 12.90
N LEU A 240 -18.66 5.21 13.55
CA LEU A 240 -19.93 5.70 13.00
C LEU A 240 -19.89 7.17 12.57
N PRO A 241 -19.27 8.11 13.30
CA PRO A 241 -19.20 9.50 12.86
C PRO A 241 -18.54 9.67 11.49
N PHE A 242 -17.52 8.86 11.18
CA PHE A 242 -16.88 8.85 9.87
C PHE A 242 -17.80 8.24 8.82
N PHE A 243 -18.32 7.02 9.04
CA PHE A 243 -19.16 6.34 8.05
C PHE A 243 -20.48 7.08 7.75
N ALA A 244 -20.99 7.86 8.70
CA ALA A 244 -22.21 8.65 8.52
C ALA A 244 -22.03 9.83 7.55
N VAL A 245 -20.82 10.37 7.43
CA VAL A 245 -20.52 11.54 6.57
C VAL A 245 -19.60 11.20 5.39
N PHE A 246 -19.09 9.96 5.33
CA PHE A 246 -18.18 9.51 4.29
C PHE A 246 -18.83 9.62 2.90
N GLN A 247 -18.13 10.29 1.99
CA GLN A 247 -18.51 10.37 0.58
C GLN A 247 -17.53 9.54 -0.25
N SER A 248 -18.05 8.73 -1.17
CA SER A 248 -17.23 7.86 -2.03
C SER A 248 -17.37 8.27 -3.49
N GLN A 249 -16.24 8.21 -4.20
CA GLN A 249 -16.19 8.31 -5.67
C GLN A 249 -16.50 6.99 -6.38
N ALA A 250 -16.74 5.91 -5.63
CA ALA A 250 -17.03 4.60 -6.19
C ALA A 250 -18.40 4.61 -6.90
N ALA A 251 -18.38 4.46 -8.23
CA ALA A 251 -19.55 4.37 -9.09
C ALA A 251 -19.94 2.92 -9.44
N GLY A 252 -19.55 1.96 -8.59
CA GLY A 252 -19.79 0.52 -8.77
C GLY A 252 -18.61 -0.24 -9.39
N LEU A 253 -18.87 -1.45 -9.91
CA LEU A 253 -17.84 -2.33 -10.45
C LEU A 253 -17.78 -2.30 -11.99
N GLY A 254 -16.56 -2.23 -12.52
CA GLY A 254 -16.22 -2.45 -13.92
C GLY A 254 -15.53 -3.79 -14.13
N ILE A 255 -15.59 -4.32 -15.36
CA ILE A 255 -14.79 -5.47 -15.78
C ILE A 255 -13.50 -4.91 -16.35
N VAL A 256 -12.34 -5.40 -15.89
CA VAL A 256 -11.08 -4.86 -16.44
C VAL A 256 -10.86 -5.36 -17.88
N PRO A 257 -10.66 -4.45 -18.86
CA PRO A 257 -10.56 -4.82 -20.27
C PRO A 257 -9.16 -5.29 -20.66
N ILE A 258 -8.12 -4.71 -20.04
CA ILE A 258 -6.71 -4.93 -20.34
C ILE A 258 -6.05 -5.55 -19.11
N ARG A 259 -5.44 -6.71 -19.26
CA ARG A 259 -4.79 -7.45 -18.18
C ARG A 259 -3.32 -7.05 -18.05
N THR A 260 -2.75 -7.30 -16.87
CA THR A 260 -1.32 -7.10 -16.68
C THR A 260 -0.52 -8.02 -17.59
N LYS A 261 0.43 -7.47 -18.35
CA LYS A 261 1.32 -8.26 -19.20
C LYS A 261 2.18 -9.20 -18.35
N PRO A 262 2.51 -10.41 -18.84
CA PRO A 262 3.30 -11.38 -18.10
C PRO A 262 4.64 -10.85 -17.62
N GLN A 263 5.35 -10.10 -18.46
CA GLN A 263 6.63 -9.51 -18.09
C GLN A 263 6.49 -8.47 -16.99
N HIS A 264 5.44 -7.65 -17.00
CA HIS A 264 5.18 -6.69 -15.92
C HIS A 264 4.79 -7.39 -14.63
N PHE A 265 3.95 -8.43 -14.73
CA PHE A 265 3.58 -9.24 -13.57
C PHE A 265 4.80 -9.91 -12.94
N LEU A 266 5.71 -10.46 -13.76
CA LEU A 266 6.96 -11.06 -13.29
C LEU A 266 7.94 -10.02 -12.73
N LEU A 267 8.01 -8.82 -13.31
CA LEU A 267 8.80 -7.74 -12.73
C LEU A 267 8.29 -7.39 -11.34
N VAL A 268 6.98 -7.14 -11.18
CA VAL A 268 6.36 -6.75 -9.90
C VAL A 268 6.48 -7.87 -8.85
N TRP A 269 6.09 -9.10 -9.19
CA TRP A 269 5.89 -10.19 -8.22
C TRP A 269 7.01 -11.23 -8.18
N GLY A 270 7.99 -11.16 -9.08
CA GLY A 270 9.03 -12.17 -9.28
C GLY A 270 9.74 -12.68 -8.01
N PRO A 271 10.17 -11.80 -7.07
CA PRO A 271 10.83 -12.24 -5.85
C PRO A 271 9.92 -13.12 -4.99
N PHE A 272 8.65 -12.73 -4.83
CA PHE A 272 7.66 -13.50 -4.08
C PHE A 272 7.28 -14.80 -4.79
N LEU A 273 7.09 -14.75 -6.12
CA LEU A 273 6.81 -15.95 -6.92
C LEU A 273 7.93 -16.98 -6.82
N GLY A 274 9.20 -16.54 -6.78
CA GLY A 274 10.35 -17.42 -6.57
C GLY A 274 10.32 -18.11 -5.20
N VAL A 275 10.17 -17.34 -4.12
CA VAL A 275 10.15 -17.87 -2.75
C VAL A 275 8.93 -18.77 -2.52
N LEU A 276 7.73 -18.25 -2.77
CA LEU A 276 6.47 -18.94 -2.51
C LEU A 276 6.27 -20.10 -3.48
N GLY A 277 6.71 -19.97 -4.74
CA GLY A 277 6.68 -21.05 -5.72
C GLY A 277 7.59 -22.22 -5.35
N LEU A 278 8.82 -21.95 -4.89
CA LEU A 278 9.71 -23.00 -4.41
C LEU A 278 9.15 -23.69 -3.15
N PHE A 279 8.62 -22.90 -2.21
CA PHE A 279 7.96 -23.42 -1.01
C PHE A 279 6.79 -24.34 -1.38
N LEU A 280 5.90 -23.86 -2.24
CA LEU A 280 4.75 -24.59 -2.73
C LEU A 280 5.16 -25.89 -3.43
N TRP A 281 6.13 -25.83 -4.35
CA TRP A 281 6.63 -27.00 -5.06
C TRP A 281 7.12 -28.09 -4.11
N ARG A 282 7.85 -27.75 -3.04
CA ARG A 282 8.30 -28.72 -2.04
C ARG A 282 7.13 -29.36 -1.28
N ARG A 283 6.10 -28.60 -0.94
CA ARG A 283 4.90 -29.10 -0.24
C ARG A 283 4.02 -29.99 -1.13
N LEU A 284 4.06 -29.81 -2.45
CA LEU A 284 3.29 -30.59 -3.41
C LEU A 284 3.92 -31.94 -3.80
N ARG A 285 5.17 -32.21 -3.40
CA ARG A 285 5.85 -33.47 -3.72
C ARG A 285 5.09 -34.70 -3.20
N PRO A 286 5.16 -35.86 -3.89
CA PRO A 286 4.59 -37.11 -3.42
C PRO A 286 5.07 -37.44 -2.00
N GLY A 287 4.14 -37.80 -1.10
CA GLY A 287 4.44 -38.06 0.32
C GLY A 287 4.39 -36.82 1.23
N GLY A 288 4.23 -35.61 0.69
CA GLY A 288 4.02 -34.41 1.51
C GLY A 288 2.69 -34.47 2.26
N VAL A 289 2.75 -34.48 3.60
CA VAL A 289 1.58 -34.49 4.50
C VAL A 289 0.63 -33.31 4.21
N ALA A 290 1.20 -32.21 3.70
CA ALA A 290 0.50 -30.97 3.38
C ALA A 290 -0.02 -30.86 1.94
N ARG A 291 0.34 -31.79 1.04
CA ARG A 291 0.08 -31.70 -0.41
C ARG A 291 -1.37 -31.36 -0.75
N ARG A 292 -2.33 -31.99 -0.06
CA ARG A 292 -3.77 -31.79 -0.27
C ARG A 292 -4.25 -30.37 0.10
N HIS A 293 -3.60 -29.71 1.05
CA HIS A 293 -3.95 -28.36 1.49
C HIS A 293 -3.41 -27.30 0.54
N TRP A 294 -2.23 -27.56 -0.02
CA TRP A 294 -1.54 -26.65 -0.94
C TRP A 294 -1.96 -26.81 -2.41
N LEU A 295 -2.51 -27.96 -2.80
CA LEU A 295 -2.94 -28.22 -4.19
C LEU A 295 -3.99 -27.23 -4.70
N PRO A 296 -5.05 -26.86 -3.94
CA PRO A 296 -5.97 -25.80 -4.35
C PRO A 296 -5.26 -24.48 -4.59
N VAL A 297 -4.46 -24.01 -3.62
CA VAL A 297 -3.74 -22.74 -3.74
C VAL A 297 -2.80 -22.75 -4.94
N ALA A 298 -2.13 -23.87 -5.21
CA ALA A 298 -1.34 -24.04 -6.41
C ALA A 298 -2.17 -23.92 -7.70
N GLY A 299 -3.34 -24.57 -7.75
CA GLY A 299 -4.25 -24.49 -8.88
C GLY A 299 -4.74 -23.06 -9.12
N VAL A 300 -5.01 -22.31 -8.06
CA VAL A 300 -5.45 -20.90 -8.13
C VAL A 300 -4.33 -19.99 -8.59
N SER A 301 -3.14 -20.11 -7.99
CA SER A 301 -1.98 -19.32 -8.40
C SER A 301 -1.58 -19.63 -9.85
N LEU A 302 -1.70 -20.89 -10.28
CA LEU A 302 -1.51 -21.28 -11.67
C LEU A 302 -2.61 -20.69 -12.57
N ALA A 303 -3.88 -20.72 -12.16
CA ALA A 303 -4.95 -20.09 -12.92
C ALA A 303 -4.69 -18.59 -13.10
N LEU A 304 -4.23 -17.90 -12.07
CA LEU A 304 -3.85 -16.49 -12.10
C LEU A 304 -2.73 -16.23 -13.12
N LEU A 305 -1.67 -17.02 -13.05
CA LEU A 305 -0.56 -16.97 -14.01
C LEU A 305 -1.08 -17.18 -15.44
N LEU A 306 -1.87 -18.22 -15.67
CA LEU A 306 -2.46 -18.51 -16.98
C LEU A 306 -3.38 -17.38 -17.46
N THR A 307 -4.18 -16.78 -16.57
CA THR A 307 -5.05 -15.65 -16.95
C THR A 307 -4.26 -14.40 -17.35
N SER A 308 -3.13 -14.13 -16.69
CA SER A 308 -2.21 -13.02 -17.04
C SER A 308 -1.45 -13.26 -18.35
N LEU A 309 -1.24 -14.53 -18.73
CA LEU A 309 -0.54 -14.94 -19.95
C LEU A 309 -1.38 -14.91 -21.22
N LEU A 310 -2.71 -14.81 -21.10
CA LEU A 310 -3.62 -14.99 -22.21
C LEU A 310 -4.20 -13.63 -22.65
N ASP A 311 -4.08 -13.30 -23.92
CA ASP A 311 -4.68 -12.09 -24.50
C ASP A 311 -6.19 -12.30 -24.77
N LEU A 312 -7.05 -11.37 -24.34
CA LEU A 312 -8.51 -11.43 -24.53
C LEU A 312 -8.91 -11.25 -26.00
N GLU A 313 -8.25 -10.35 -26.72
CA GLU A 313 -8.55 -10.08 -28.13
C GLU A 313 -8.26 -11.30 -29.00
N ALA A 314 -7.21 -12.05 -28.66
CA ALA A 314 -6.85 -13.29 -29.33
C ALA A 314 -7.72 -14.50 -28.90
N LEU A 315 -8.30 -14.48 -27.69
CA LEU A 315 -9.03 -15.64 -27.14
C LEU A 315 -10.50 -15.69 -27.58
N ILE A 316 -11.18 -14.56 -27.74
CA ILE A 316 -12.61 -14.52 -28.12
C ILE A 316 -12.85 -15.26 -29.45
N PRO A 317 -12.09 -15.02 -30.54
CA PRO A 317 -12.25 -15.74 -31.79
C PRO A 317 -11.87 -17.23 -31.69
N ARG A 318 -11.04 -17.62 -30.72
CA ARG A 318 -10.66 -19.02 -30.46
C ARG A 318 -11.72 -19.75 -29.65
N ALA A 319 -12.31 -19.11 -28.65
CA ALA A 319 -13.38 -19.66 -27.82
C ALA A 319 -14.64 -19.99 -28.64
N LEU A 320 -14.90 -19.24 -29.70
CA LEU A 320 -15.98 -19.54 -30.64
C LEU A 320 -15.71 -20.76 -31.54
N ARG A 321 -14.45 -21.20 -31.64
CA ARG A 321 -14.01 -22.31 -32.53
C ARG A 321 -13.59 -23.56 -31.77
N GLU A 322 -13.15 -23.42 -30.52
CA GLU A 322 -12.56 -24.49 -29.73
C GLU A 322 -13.26 -24.62 -28.36
N PRO A 323 -13.85 -25.79 -28.05
CA PRO A 323 -14.49 -26.03 -26.75
C PRO A 323 -13.55 -25.86 -25.54
N GLY A 324 -12.26 -26.14 -25.72
CA GLY A 324 -11.24 -25.91 -24.68
C GLY A 324 -11.04 -24.43 -24.35
N ALA A 325 -11.23 -23.54 -25.33
CA ALA A 325 -11.14 -22.10 -25.13
C ALA A 325 -12.42 -21.52 -24.47
N LEU A 326 -13.56 -22.22 -24.53
CA LEU A 326 -14.75 -21.89 -23.73
C LEU A 326 -14.53 -22.11 -22.23
N LEU A 327 -13.79 -23.17 -21.83
CA LEU A 327 -13.43 -23.39 -20.43
C LEU A 327 -12.49 -22.28 -19.93
N LEU A 328 -11.49 -21.88 -20.74
CA LEU A 328 -10.62 -20.75 -20.43
C LEU A 328 -11.39 -19.42 -20.35
N LEU A 329 -12.43 -19.25 -21.18
CA LEU A 329 -13.34 -18.10 -21.12
C LEU A 329 -14.25 -18.13 -19.89
N ALA A 330 -14.73 -19.31 -19.45
CA ALA A 330 -15.53 -19.48 -18.25
C ALA A 330 -14.73 -19.23 -16.96
N LEU A 331 -13.46 -19.64 -16.93
CA LEU A 331 -12.51 -19.32 -15.86
C LEU A 331 -12.21 -17.81 -15.75
N ARG A 332 -12.50 -17.03 -16.81
CA ARG A 332 -12.34 -15.58 -16.87
C ARG A 332 -13.56 -14.80 -16.39
N LEU A 333 -14.71 -15.45 -16.17
CA LEU A 333 -15.85 -14.78 -15.56
C LEU A 333 -15.53 -14.53 -14.08
N PRO A 334 -15.82 -13.34 -13.51
CA PRO A 334 -15.51 -13.01 -12.12
C PRO A 334 -16.06 -14.03 -11.13
N VAL A 335 -17.20 -14.64 -11.46
CA VAL A 335 -17.84 -15.71 -10.70
C VAL A 335 -17.04 -17.02 -10.77
N GLY A 336 -16.55 -17.44 -11.94
CA GLY A 336 -15.74 -18.66 -12.09
C GLY A 336 -14.34 -18.52 -11.46
N GLY A 337 -13.71 -17.34 -11.63
CA GLY A 337 -12.41 -17.02 -11.07
C GLY A 337 -12.40 -16.95 -9.54
N ILE A 338 -13.47 -16.50 -8.89
CA ILE A 338 -13.55 -16.42 -7.41
C ILE A 338 -14.10 -17.73 -6.80
N LEU A 339 -15.11 -18.36 -7.43
CA LEU A 339 -15.77 -19.55 -6.86
C LEU A 339 -14.93 -20.83 -7.01
N LEU A 340 -14.12 -20.97 -8.05
CA LEU A 340 -13.28 -22.16 -8.23
C LEU A 340 -12.17 -22.27 -7.17
N PRO A 341 -11.39 -21.21 -6.84
CA PRO A 341 -10.44 -21.22 -5.72
C PRO A 341 -11.07 -21.55 -4.38
N VAL A 342 -12.15 -20.84 -4.06
CA VAL A 342 -12.89 -20.99 -2.79
C VAL A 342 -13.49 -22.39 -2.72
N GLY A 343 -14.02 -22.89 -3.84
CA GLY A 343 -14.56 -24.24 -3.98
C GLY A 343 -13.51 -25.33 -3.86
N LEU A 344 -12.32 -25.19 -4.46
CA LEU A 344 -11.24 -26.17 -4.37
C LEU A 344 -10.62 -26.24 -2.96
N VAL A 345 -10.46 -25.08 -2.29
CA VAL A 345 -10.04 -25.01 -0.89
C VAL A 345 -11.09 -25.66 0.00
N ALA A 346 -12.37 -25.30 -0.18
CA ALA A 346 -13.48 -25.94 0.53
C ALA A 346 -13.49 -27.47 0.32
N LEU A 347 -13.29 -27.95 -0.92
CA LEU A 347 -13.29 -29.37 -1.27
C LEU A 347 -12.09 -30.13 -0.68
N ALA A 348 -10.90 -29.51 -0.64
CA ALA A 348 -9.72 -30.06 0.00
C ALA A 348 -9.86 -30.17 1.53
N LEU A 349 -10.57 -29.22 2.15
CA LEU A 349 -10.93 -29.26 3.56
C LEU A 349 -12.06 -30.26 3.86
N LEU A 350 -12.95 -30.53 2.89
CA LEU A 350 -14.08 -31.48 2.99
C LEU A 350 -13.64 -32.96 2.94
N ARG A 351 -12.53 -33.31 2.26
CA ARG A 351 -12.12 -34.70 2.01
C ARG A 351 -11.38 -35.40 3.18
N ARG A 352 -11.34 -34.82 4.39
CA ARG A 352 -10.66 -35.44 5.57
C ARG A 352 -11.34 -36.71 6.11
N ARG A 353 -12.43 -37.20 5.49
CA ARG A 353 -13.16 -38.41 5.92
C ARG A 353 -12.54 -39.77 5.58
N VAL A 354 -11.39 -39.86 4.90
CA VAL A 354 -10.84 -41.18 4.47
C VAL A 354 -9.59 -41.64 5.25
N LEU A 355 -8.94 -40.81 6.06
CA LEU A 355 -7.73 -41.23 6.80
C LEU A 355 -7.71 -40.65 8.22
N ALA A 356 -8.65 -41.09 9.05
CA ALA A 356 -8.41 -41.17 10.48
C ALA A 356 -7.55 -42.43 10.74
N ALA A 357 -6.26 -42.35 10.44
CA ALA A 357 -5.28 -43.29 10.96
C ALA A 357 -4.56 -42.61 12.13
N PRO A 358 -4.52 -43.22 13.33
CA PRO A 358 -3.82 -42.63 14.46
C PRO A 358 -2.32 -42.74 14.21
N VAL A 359 -1.66 -41.61 13.96
CA VAL A 359 -0.19 -41.55 13.97
C VAL A 359 0.24 -41.56 15.43
N GLN A 360 0.47 -42.74 15.98
CA GLN A 360 1.22 -42.91 17.21
C GLN A 360 2.71 -42.71 16.89
N THR A 361 3.26 -41.55 17.25
CA THR A 361 4.71 -41.39 17.39
C THR A 361 5.00 -41.02 18.83
N ALA A 362 5.20 -42.04 19.66
CA ALA A 362 5.76 -41.88 20.99
C ALA A 362 7.28 -41.64 20.85
N VAL A 363 7.73 -40.45 21.21
CA VAL A 363 9.12 -40.18 21.56
C VAL A 363 9.13 -39.67 23.01
N PRO A 364 9.83 -40.33 23.94
CA PRO A 364 9.85 -39.90 25.33
C PRO A 364 10.81 -38.72 25.49
N VAL A 365 10.28 -37.53 25.75
CA VAL A 365 11.08 -36.36 26.15
C VAL A 365 10.96 -36.21 27.66
N ARG A 366 12.09 -36.39 28.37
CA ARG A 366 12.19 -36.13 29.82
C ARG A 366 12.09 -34.61 30.08
N PRO A 367 11.34 -34.17 31.10
CA PRO A 367 11.21 -32.75 31.42
C PRO A 367 12.42 -32.27 32.24
N VAL A 368 13.13 -31.27 31.74
CA VAL A 368 14.01 -30.42 32.56
C VAL A 368 13.16 -29.26 33.07
N SER A 369 13.16 -29.09 34.39
CA SER A 369 12.42 -28.06 35.13
C SER A 369 12.96 -26.66 34.83
N GLY A 370 12.05 -25.78 34.44
CA GLY A 370 12.30 -24.35 34.25
C GLY A 370 11.08 -23.73 33.58
N ARG A 371 10.32 -22.91 34.32
CA ARG A 371 9.08 -22.26 33.90
C ARG A 371 9.13 -21.79 32.43
N SER A 372 8.43 -22.51 31.56
CA SER A 372 8.17 -22.12 30.18
C SER A 372 6.68 -22.29 29.89
N LEU A 373 6.12 -21.30 29.21
CA LEU A 373 4.79 -21.34 28.61
C LEU A 373 4.71 -22.61 27.74
N ARG A 374 3.95 -23.62 28.18
CA ARG A 374 3.74 -24.86 27.40
C ARG A 374 2.83 -24.54 26.20
N PRO A 375 3.29 -24.69 24.95
CA PRO A 375 2.39 -24.75 23.81
C PRO A 375 1.76 -26.14 23.77
N VAL A 376 0.47 -26.21 23.43
CA VAL A 376 -0.23 -27.46 23.12
C VAL A 376 0.46 -28.11 21.89
N ALA A 377 1.36 -29.05 22.15
CA ALA A 377 2.44 -29.45 21.24
C ALA A 377 2.03 -30.28 20.01
N GLY A 378 0.74 -30.59 19.82
CA GLY A 378 0.27 -31.43 18.69
C GLY A 378 -0.24 -30.67 17.46
N ALA A 379 -0.82 -29.48 17.63
CA ALA A 379 -1.57 -28.79 16.58
C ALA A 379 -0.90 -27.52 16.01
N ALA A 380 0.06 -26.95 16.74
CA ALA A 380 0.70 -25.67 16.38
C ALA A 380 1.41 -25.69 15.00
N PRO A 381 2.11 -26.77 14.60
CA PRO A 381 2.74 -26.85 13.27
C PRO A 381 1.75 -26.71 12.11
N ILE A 382 0.60 -27.38 12.23
CA ILE A 382 -0.43 -27.37 11.20
C ILE A 382 -1.10 -25.99 11.15
N ARG A 383 -1.28 -25.34 12.30
CA ARG A 383 -1.80 -23.96 12.39
C ARG A 383 -0.86 -22.99 11.67
N ALA A 384 0.46 -23.13 11.81
CA ALA A 384 1.43 -22.31 11.07
C ALA A 384 1.32 -22.49 9.55
N GLU A 385 1.17 -23.73 9.07
CA GLU A 385 0.94 -23.98 7.64
C GLU A 385 -0.39 -23.41 7.15
N VAL A 386 -1.47 -23.54 7.92
CA VAL A 386 -2.79 -22.94 7.60
C VAL A 386 -2.72 -21.42 7.57
N TYR A 387 -1.97 -20.82 8.49
CA TYR A 387 -1.74 -19.38 8.49
C TYR A 387 -1.04 -18.92 7.20
N LEU A 388 0.07 -19.59 6.83
CA LEU A 388 0.77 -19.31 5.57
C LEU A 388 -0.13 -19.50 4.35
N LEU A 389 -0.93 -20.58 4.34
CA LEU A 389 -1.89 -20.86 3.28
C LEU A 389 -2.91 -19.72 3.15
N GLY A 390 -3.43 -19.22 4.28
CA GLY A 390 -4.36 -18.10 4.32
C GLY A 390 -3.77 -16.82 3.76
N LEU A 391 -2.53 -16.48 4.12
CA LEU A 391 -1.84 -15.29 3.59
C LEU A 391 -1.60 -15.40 2.08
N VAL A 392 -1.10 -16.54 1.61
CA VAL A 392 -0.83 -16.78 0.18
C VAL A 392 -2.14 -16.73 -0.59
N LEU A 393 -3.16 -17.46 -0.15
CA LEU A 393 -4.48 -17.50 -0.78
C LEU A 393 -5.14 -16.11 -0.83
N ALA A 394 -5.10 -15.36 0.27
CA ALA A 394 -5.67 -14.01 0.30
C ALA A 394 -4.96 -13.11 -0.71
N GLY A 395 -3.63 -13.06 -0.72
CA GLY A 395 -2.88 -12.30 -1.72
C GLY A 395 -3.18 -12.74 -3.16
N THR A 396 -3.25 -14.06 -3.41
CA THR A 396 -3.66 -14.61 -4.71
C THR A 396 -5.07 -14.15 -5.10
N LEU A 397 -6.05 -14.16 -4.19
CA LEU A 397 -7.41 -13.72 -4.48
C LEU A 397 -7.49 -12.21 -4.76
N LEU A 398 -6.70 -11.40 -4.07
CA LEU A 398 -6.60 -9.96 -4.32
C LEU A 398 -6.03 -9.68 -5.72
N LEU A 399 -4.93 -10.33 -6.09
CA LEU A 399 -4.37 -10.22 -7.45
C LEU A 399 -5.38 -10.66 -8.51
N LEU A 400 -6.03 -11.79 -8.31
CA LEU A 400 -7.05 -12.28 -9.24
C LEU A 400 -8.21 -11.28 -9.34
N GLY A 401 -8.64 -10.68 -8.23
CA GLY A 401 -9.64 -9.63 -8.21
C GLY A 401 -9.27 -8.46 -9.12
N THR A 402 -8.04 -7.94 -9.01
CA THR A 402 -7.54 -6.82 -9.85
C THR A 402 -7.40 -7.18 -11.34
N GLU A 403 -7.30 -8.47 -11.64
CA GLU A 403 -7.28 -9.04 -12.99
C GLU A 403 -8.66 -9.53 -13.42
N LEU A 404 -9.75 -9.15 -12.75
CA LEU A 404 -11.11 -9.50 -13.14
C LEU A 404 -12.02 -8.28 -13.15
N VAL A 405 -12.05 -7.55 -12.03
CA VAL A 405 -12.93 -6.40 -11.79
C VAL A 405 -12.16 -5.22 -11.21
N PHE A 406 -12.71 -4.03 -11.36
CA PHE A 406 -12.20 -2.82 -10.73
C PHE A 406 -13.35 -1.96 -10.22
N VAL A 407 -13.10 -1.13 -9.22
CA VAL A 407 -14.06 -0.10 -8.81
C VAL A 407 -13.96 1.08 -9.78
N ARG A 408 -15.09 1.45 -10.37
CA ARG A 408 -15.19 2.62 -11.24
C ARG A 408 -15.08 3.87 -10.36
N ASP A 409 -14.13 4.73 -10.66
CA ASP A 409 -13.93 6.02 -10.03
C ASP A 409 -13.52 7.07 -11.08
N LEU A 410 -13.06 8.24 -10.61
CA LEU A 410 -12.66 9.38 -11.44
C LEU A 410 -11.63 9.02 -12.53
N PHE A 411 -10.77 8.01 -12.32
CA PHE A 411 -9.73 7.65 -13.29
C PHE A 411 -10.26 6.81 -14.45
N GLY A 412 -11.47 6.26 -14.35
CA GLY A 412 -12.11 5.49 -15.42
C GLY A 412 -11.41 4.16 -15.78
N ASN A 413 -10.40 3.75 -15.02
CA ASN A 413 -9.62 2.54 -15.22
C ASN A 413 -9.37 1.82 -13.88
N ARG A 414 -8.57 0.75 -13.90
CA ARG A 414 -8.30 -0.07 -12.70
C ARG A 414 -7.20 0.46 -11.78
N MET A 415 -6.63 1.64 -12.05
CA MET A 415 -5.44 2.16 -11.37
C MET A 415 -5.57 2.12 -9.85
N ASN A 416 -6.65 2.67 -9.28
CA ASN A 416 -6.84 2.67 -7.82
C ASN A 416 -7.07 1.27 -7.24
N THR A 417 -7.78 0.40 -7.99
CA THR A 417 -8.01 -0.97 -7.52
C THR A 417 -6.69 -1.75 -7.46
N VAL A 418 -5.85 -1.63 -8.50
CA VAL A 418 -4.50 -2.21 -8.51
C VAL A 418 -3.66 -1.60 -7.39
N PHE A 419 -3.62 -0.28 -7.28
CA PHE A 419 -2.83 0.44 -6.27
C PHE A 419 -3.10 -0.08 -4.85
N LYS A 420 -4.37 -0.09 -4.44
CA LYS A 420 -4.74 -0.47 -3.07
C LYS A 420 -4.55 -1.97 -2.82
N LEU A 421 -4.95 -2.83 -3.75
CA LEU A 421 -4.92 -4.29 -3.54
C LEU A 421 -3.53 -4.91 -3.79
N TYR A 422 -2.69 -4.34 -4.66
CA TYR A 422 -1.30 -4.75 -4.80
C TYR A 422 -0.53 -4.44 -3.53
N PHE A 423 -0.74 -3.25 -2.93
CA PHE A 423 -0.08 -2.90 -1.68
C PHE A 423 -0.44 -3.88 -0.54
N GLN A 424 -1.72 -4.22 -0.39
CA GLN A 424 -2.17 -5.27 0.54
C GLN A 424 -1.49 -6.62 0.26
N THR A 425 -1.50 -7.06 -1.01
CA THR A 425 -0.88 -8.31 -1.43
C THR A 425 0.60 -8.34 -1.08
N TRP A 426 1.31 -7.23 -1.28
CA TRP A 426 2.72 -7.09 -0.95
C TRP A 426 3.00 -7.36 0.53
N VAL A 427 2.18 -6.82 1.42
CA VAL A 427 2.31 -7.05 2.87
C VAL A 427 2.02 -8.52 3.21
N LEU A 428 0.95 -9.10 2.66
CA LEU A 428 0.57 -10.50 2.92
C LEU A 428 1.63 -11.49 2.44
N TRP A 429 2.07 -11.32 1.18
CA TRP A 429 3.11 -12.17 0.59
C TRP A 429 4.49 -11.87 1.14
N GLY A 430 4.78 -10.64 1.60
CA GLY A 430 6.00 -10.29 2.33
C GLY A 430 6.12 -11.09 3.63
N VAL A 431 5.05 -11.13 4.43
CA VAL A 431 5.02 -11.94 5.66
C VAL A 431 5.17 -13.42 5.32
N ALA A 432 4.39 -13.92 4.35
CA ALA A 432 4.44 -15.32 3.94
C ALA A 432 5.82 -15.72 3.40
N ALA A 433 6.46 -14.87 2.60
CA ALA A 433 7.75 -15.14 1.99
C ALA A 433 8.88 -15.17 3.01
N GLY A 434 8.90 -14.26 3.99
CA GLY A 434 9.91 -14.30 5.07
C GLY A 434 9.85 -15.59 5.89
N ILE A 435 8.63 -16.02 6.24
CA ILE A 435 8.42 -17.29 6.95
C ILE A 435 8.79 -18.47 6.04
N ALA A 436 8.29 -18.51 4.81
CA ALA A 436 8.54 -19.58 3.84
C ALA A 436 10.03 -19.73 3.51
N LEU A 437 10.75 -18.62 3.32
CA LEU A 437 12.19 -18.61 3.06
C LEU A 437 12.96 -19.20 4.24
N THR A 438 12.59 -18.85 5.47
CA THR A 438 13.22 -19.41 6.68
C THR A 438 13.03 -20.93 6.75
N VAL A 439 11.81 -21.40 6.49
CA VAL A 439 11.50 -22.83 6.45
C VAL A 439 12.25 -23.53 5.31
N LEU A 440 12.32 -22.92 4.13
CA LEU A 440 13.10 -23.44 3.00
C LEU A 440 14.57 -23.59 3.36
N ILE A 441 15.17 -22.58 4.01
CA ILE A 441 16.58 -22.64 4.47
C ILE A 441 16.77 -23.79 5.47
N ALA A 442 15.86 -23.95 6.42
CA ALA A 442 15.93 -24.96 7.46
C ALA A 442 15.80 -26.39 6.93
N GLU A 443 14.85 -26.62 6.02
CA GLU A 443 14.50 -27.95 5.49
C GLU A 443 15.34 -28.35 4.26
N THR A 444 16.20 -27.46 3.75
CA THR A 444 17.04 -27.77 2.59
C THR A 444 18.14 -28.78 2.96
N ASP A 445 18.07 -29.98 2.38
CA ASP A 445 19.18 -30.92 2.39
C ASP A 445 20.37 -30.38 1.57
N ARG A 446 21.36 -29.82 2.27
CA ARG A 446 22.55 -29.21 1.67
C ARG A 446 23.43 -30.19 0.91
N ARG A 447 23.25 -31.51 1.08
CA ARG A 447 24.00 -32.52 0.31
C ARG A 447 23.49 -32.62 -1.13
N ARG A 448 22.21 -32.33 -1.38
CA ARG A 448 21.60 -32.37 -2.72
C ARG A 448 21.89 -31.08 -3.49
N TRP A 449 22.62 -31.20 -4.59
CA TRP A 449 22.99 -30.02 -5.41
C TRP A 449 21.77 -29.30 -5.99
N THR A 450 20.71 -30.01 -6.39
CA THR A 450 19.47 -29.40 -6.90
C THR A 450 18.74 -28.57 -5.84
N ALA A 451 18.78 -29.02 -4.58
CA ALA A 451 18.18 -28.28 -3.47
C ALA A 451 18.98 -27.00 -3.15
N ARG A 452 20.32 -27.06 -3.26
CA ARG A 452 21.19 -25.88 -3.16
C ARG A 452 20.98 -24.91 -4.32
N LEU A 453 20.91 -25.40 -5.55
CA LEU A 453 20.72 -24.57 -6.74
C LEU A 453 19.39 -23.83 -6.70
N SER A 454 18.29 -24.53 -6.37
CA SER A 454 16.96 -23.90 -6.24
C SER A 454 16.91 -22.84 -5.14
N LEU A 455 17.52 -23.11 -3.97
CA LEU A 455 17.61 -22.11 -2.90
C LEU A 455 18.52 -20.93 -3.31
N GLY A 456 19.61 -21.18 -4.01
CA GLY A 456 20.51 -20.15 -4.55
C GLY A 456 19.82 -19.26 -5.58
N ALA A 457 19.02 -19.84 -6.48
CA ALA A 457 18.23 -19.08 -7.46
C ALA A 457 17.19 -18.17 -6.78
N VAL A 458 16.50 -18.67 -5.74
CA VAL A 458 15.60 -17.84 -4.92
C VAL A 458 16.37 -16.76 -4.19
N GLY A 459 17.55 -17.08 -3.63
CA GLY A 459 18.43 -16.09 -3.00
C GLY A 459 18.87 -14.99 -3.96
N LEU A 460 19.16 -15.32 -5.22
CA LEU A 460 19.49 -14.36 -6.27
C LEU A 460 18.29 -13.46 -6.60
N LEU A 461 17.07 -14.02 -6.72
CA LEU A 461 15.86 -13.24 -6.98
C LEU A 461 15.54 -12.28 -5.82
N VAL A 462 15.68 -12.74 -4.57
CA VAL A 462 15.53 -11.88 -3.39
C VAL A 462 16.61 -10.81 -3.37
N GLY A 463 17.86 -11.15 -3.67
CA GLY A 463 18.96 -10.19 -3.79
C GLY A 463 18.73 -9.13 -4.87
N ALA A 464 18.21 -9.52 -6.03
CA ALA A 464 17.81 -8.61 -7.10
C ALA A 464 16.69 -7.65 -6.66
N GLY A 465 15.68 -8.18 -5.95
CA GLY A 465 14.63 -7.36 -5.32
C GLY A 465 15.10 -6.51 -4.13
N LEU A 466 16.35 -6.65 -3.67
CA LEU A 466 16.91 -5.78 -2.63
C LEU A 466 17.76 -4.65 -3.20
N LEU A 467 17.90 -4.55 -4.54
CA LEU A 467 18.67 -3.49 -5.18
C LEU A 467 18.02 -2.11 -4.99
N TYR A 468 16.69 -2.02 -5.05
CA TYR A 468 16.01 -0.72 -5.02
C TYR A 468 16.35 0.09 -3.76
N ALA A 469 16.21 -0.53 -2.59
CA ALA A 469 16.31 0.18 -1.33
C ALA A 469 17.64 0.94 -1.15
N PRO A 470 18.82 0.30 -1.29
CA PRO A 470 20.09 1.01 -1.20
C PRO A 470 20.30 1.97 -2.39
N LEU A 471 20.03 1.55 -3.63
CA LEU A 471 20.34 2.37 -4.81
C LEU A 471 19.50 3.65 -4.87
N ALA A 472 18.20 3.54 -4.64
CA ALA A 472 17.30 4.68 -4.63
C ALA A 472 17.58 5.62 -3.46
N THR A 473 17.93 5.07 -2.28
CA THR A 473 18.36 5.90 -1.13
C THR A 473 19.65 6.67 -1.43
N LEU A 474 20.69 5.99 -1.95
CA LEU A 474 21.96 6.64 -2.29
C LEU A 474 21.76 7.72 -3.36
N SER A 475 20.99 7.42 -4.41
CA SER A 475 20.68 8.38 -5.46
C SER A 475 19.93 9.61 -4.92
N LYS A 476 18.82 9.39 -4.19
CA LYS A 476 17.92 10.47 -3.73
C LYS A 476 18.55 11.35 -2.65
N THR A 477 19.51 10.82 -1.89
CA THR A 477 20.24 11.58 -0.86
C THR A 477 21.49 12.29 -1.41
N GLY A 478 21.76 12.19 -2.72
CA GLY A 478 23.02 12.67 -3.30
C GLY A 478 24.22 12.04 -2.61
N PHE A 479 24.17 10.74 -2.33
CA PHE A 479 25.16 9.98 -1.57
C PHE A 479 25.43 10.53 -0.16
N PHE A 480 24.40 11.11 0.47
CA PHE A 480 24.49 11.75 1.79
C PHE A 480 25.55 12.86 1.85
N ALA A 481 25.81 13.55 0.74
CA ALA A 481 26.79 14.64 0.70
C ALA A 481 26.39 15.86 1.54
N GLY A 482 25.08 16.07 1.75
CA GLY A 482 24.54 17.15 2.58
C GLY A 482 24.45 16.78 4.07
N PRO A 483 24.43 17.77 4.98
CA PRO A 483 24.24 17.52 6.40
C PRO A 483 22.84 16.92 6.66
N PRO A 484 22.73 15.82 7.43
CA PRO A 484 21.43 15.24 7.74
C PRO A 484 20.64 16.16 8.66
N THR A 485 19.35 16.32 8.37
CA THR A 485 18.42 17.08 9.22
C THR A 485 17.07 16.38 9.27
N LEU A 486 16.38 16.51 10.42
CA LEU A 486 14.98 16.11 10.55
C LEU A 486 14.02 17.23 10.13
N ASP A 487 14.53 18.44 9.93
CA ASP A 487 13.71 19.58 9.51
C ASP A 487 13.41 19.51 8.01
N GLY A 488 12.22 19.00 7.68
CA GLY A 488 11.68 18.94 6.32
C GLY A 488 11.42 20.30 5.68
N THR A 489 11.53 21.40 6.42
CA THR A 489 11.43 22.77 5.87
C THR A 489 12.80 23.38 5.56
N GLY A 490 13.90 22.73 5.98
CA GLY A 490 15.24 23.29 5.84
C GLY A 490 15.66 23.56 4.39
N PHE A 491 15.14 22.79 3.41
CA PHE A 491 15.40 23.07 2.00
C PHE A 491 14.76 24.39 1.56
N PHE A 492 13.59 24.75 2.10
CA PHE A 492 12.88 25.96 1.72
C PHE A 492 13.65 27.22 2.14
N ALA A 493 14.35 27.17 3.29
CA ALA A 493 15.25 28.22 3.73
C ALA A 493 16.40 28.50 2.75
N HIS A 494 16.86 27.47 2.03
CA HIS A 494 17.94 27.59 1.03
C HIS A 494 17.41 28.05 -0.34
N TRP A 495 16.30 27.48 -0.80
CA TRP A 495 15.76 27.73 -2.15
C TRP A 495 14.89 28.98 -2.24
N ARG A 496 14.22 29.38 -1.15
CA ARG A 496 13.25 30.50 -1.09
C ARG A 496 13.36 31.27 0.24
N PRO A 497 14.51 31.90 0.54
CA PRO A 497 14.78 32.47 1.86
C PRO A 497 13.78 33.57 2.29
N GLU A 498 13.33 34.43 1.39
CA GLU A 498 12.37 35.51 1.72
C GLU A 498 10.98 34.97 2.05
N GLU A 499 10.56 33.91 1.35
CA GLU A 499 9.27 33.24 1.59
C GLU A 499 9.33 32.42 2.88
N PHE A 500 10.46 31.76 3.16
CA PHE A 500 10.70 31.07 4.43
C PHE A 500 10.65 32.04 5.61
N ALA A 501 11.29 33.21 5.50
CA ALA A 501 11.21 34.25 6.52
C ALA A 501 9.76 34.74 6.76
N ALA A 502 8.95 34.80 5.70
CA ALA A 502 7.53 35.15 5.81
C ALA A 502 6.72 34.07 6.55
N ILE A 503 6.98 32.79 6.28
CA ILE A 503 6.41 31.66 7.02
C ILE A 503 6.78 31.72 8.51
N GLN A 504 8.05 31.97 8.81
CA GLN A 504 8.52 32.13 10.20
C GLN A 504 7.84 33.31 10.90
N TRP A 505 7.69 34.43 10.20
CA TRP A 505 6.96 35.59 10.72
C TRP A 505 5.50 35.25 11.02
N LEU A 506 4.80 34.57 10.11
CA LEU A 506 3.42 34.12 10.32
C LEU A 506 3.31 33.23 11.56
N GLN A 507 4.18 32.22 11.69
CA GLN A 507 4.20 31.31 12.84
C GLN A 507 4.47 32.02 14.18
N ALA A 508 5.28 33.08 14.17
CA ALA A 508 5.65 33.82 15.38
C ALA A 508 4.63 34.89 15.78
N ASN A 509 3.90 35.47 14.81
CA ASN A 509 3.07 36.66 15.03
C ASN A 509 1.56 36.43 14.86
N VAL A 510 1.15 35.32 14.24
CA VAL A 510 -0.26 35.01 14.01
C VAL A 510 -0.72 33.94 15.01
N ALA A 511 -1.75 34.27 15.80
CA ALA A 511 -2.38 33.35 16.73
C ALA A 511 -3.67 32.75 16.17
N GLY A 512 -3.98 31.52 16.57
CA GLY A 512 -5.16 30.80 16.11
C GLY A 512 -4.99 30.21 14.70
N THR A 513 -6.10 30.02 13.99
CA THR A 513 -6.13 29.45 12.64
C THR A 513 -6.87 30.37 11.65
N PRO A 514 -6.48 31.65 11.53
CA PRO A 514 -7.14 32.56 10.59
C PRO A 514 -6.90 32.14 9.14
N THR A 515 -7.87 32.45 8.27
CA THR A 515 -7.78 32.13 6.85
C THR A 515 -6.81 33.06 6.12
N ILE A 516 -5.92 32.46 5.33
CA ILE A 516 -4.96 33.15 4.46
C ILE A 516 -5.29 32.89 2.99
N VAL A 517 -5.13 33.90 2.14
CA VAL A 517 -5.21 33.76 0.69
C VAL A 517 -3.80 33.67 0.13
N GLU A 518 -3.55 32.66 -0.71
CA GLU A 518 -2.32 32.46 -1.47
C GLU A 518 -2.66 31.90 -2.87
N ALA A 519 -1.64 31.73 -3.73
CA ALA A 519 -1.81 31.09 -5.02
C ALA A 519 -2.38 29.67 -4.92
N THR A 520 -3.24 29.30 -5.88
CA THR A 520 -3.98 28.02 -5.90
C THR A 520 -3.84 27.26 -7.22
N GLY A 521 -4.01 25.94 -7.18
CA GLY A 521 -3.99 25.05 -8.34
C GLY A 521 -2.74 24.17 -8.43
N GLY A 522 -2.26 23.92 -9.66
CA GLY A 522 -0.93 23.37 -9.93
C GLY A 522 -0.60 22.04 -9.24
N SER A 523 -1.16 20.92 -9.72
CA SER A 523 -0.79 19.59 -9.23
C SER A 523 0.74 19.39 -9.28
N TYR A 524 1.34 18.99 -8.16
CA TYR A 524 2.79 18.78 -8.03
C TYR A 524 3.68 20.02 -8.26
N GLN A 525 3.11 21.23 -8.17
CA GLN A 525 3.87 22.49 -8.19
C GLN A 525 4.18 22.92 -6.76
N GLN A 526 5.43 22.81 -6.34
CA GLN A 526 5.88 23.11 -4.97
C GLN A 526 5.65 24.56 -4.56
N GLU A 527 5.49 25.44 -5.55
CA GLU A 527 5.20 26.85 -5.37
C GLU A 527 3.73 27.14 -5.02
N ILE A 528 2.81 26.17 -5.07
CA ILE A 528 1.38 26.37 -4.80
C ILE A 528 0.99 25.83 -3.42
N GLY A 529 0.19 26.57 -2.64
CA GLY A 529 -0.30 26.13 -1.32
C GLY A 529 0.75 26.05 -0.21
N ARG A 530 2.00 26.43 -0.50
CA ARG A 530 3.16 26.33 0.38
C ARG A 530 3.02 27.13 1.67
N ILE A 531 2.32 28.26 1.65
CA ILE A 531 2.21 29.12 2.83
C ILE A 531 1.31 28.45 3.87
N ALA A 532 0.14 27.98 3.46
CA ALA A 532 -0.77 27.19 4.28
C ALA A 532 -0.12 25.89 4.74
N GLU A 533 0.58 25.18 3.86
CA GLU A 533 1.28 23.93 4.17
C GLU A 533 2.28 24.10 5.33
N PHE A 534 3.15 25.12 5.26
CA PHE A 534 4.20 25.30 6.25
C PHE A 534 3.76 26.10 7.50
N THR A 535 2.69 26.88 7.44
CA THR A 535 2.17 27.62 8.60
C THR A 535 1.07 26.88 9.36
N GLY A 536 0.37 25.94 8.71
CA GLY A 536 -0.83 25.30 9.24
C GLY A 536 -2.08 26.19 9.21
N LEU A 537 -2.00 27.38 8.58
CA LEU A 537 -3.14 28.26 8.39
C LEU A 537 -4.04 27.73 7.26
N PRO A 538 -5.38 27.75 7.42
CA PRO A 538 -6.29 27.34 6.35
C PRO A 538 -6.24 28.34 5.18
N THR A 539 -6.26 27.82 3.95
CA THR A 539 -6.42 28.61 2.71
C THR A 539 -7.75 28.32 2.02
N LEU A 540 -8.15 29.18 1.09
CA LEU A 540 -9.39 29.03 0.32
C LEU A 540 -9.37 27.76 -0.53
N LEU A 541 -8.26 27.53 -1.23
CA LEU A 541 -8.05 26.38 -2.11
C LEU A 541 -6.55 26.16 -2.31
N GLY A 542 -6.03 24.98 -1.97
CA GLY A 542 -4.65 24.58 -2.27
C GLY A 542 -4.60 23.80 -3.59
N TRP A 543 -4.33 22.50 -3.49
CA TRP A 543 -4.31 21.57 -4.62
C TRP A 543 -5.74 21.22 -5.09
N ASP A 544 -6.21 21.93 -6.11
CA ASP A 544 -7.58 21.86 -6.61
C ASP A 544 -8.00 20.47 -7.15
N PHE A 545 -7.11 19.77 -7.87
CA PHE A 545 -7.43 18.44 -8.41
C PHE A 545 -7.61 17.41 -7.28
N HIS A 546 -6.89 17.55 -6.17
CA HIS A 546 -7.07 16.67 -5.01
C HIS A 546 -8.45 16.86 -4.37
N GLU A 547 -8.97 18.09 -4.35
CA GLU A 547 -10.34 18.35 -3.88
C GLU A 547 -11.39 17.66 -4.77
N VAL A 548 -11.15 17.53 -6.07
CA VAL A 548 -12.00 16.76 -7.01
C VAL A 548 -11.94 15.28 -6.70
N GLN A 549 -10.77 14.73 -6.38
CA GLN A 549 -10.65 13.32 -6.01
C GLN A 549 -11.46 12.98 -4.76
N TRP A 550 -11.65 13.92 -3.85
CA TRP A 550 -12.50 13.75 -2.66
C TRP A 550 -13.98 13.98 -2.94
N ARG A 551 -14.34 15.07 -3.63
CA ARG A 551 -15.74 15.51 -3.79
C ARG A 551 -16.42 15.07 -5.08
N GLY A 552 -15.66 14.64 -6.08
CA GLY A 552 -16.16 14.11 -7.35
C GLY A 552 -16.65 15.14 -8.34
N ARG A 553 -16.57 16.42 -7.99
CA ARG A 553 -17.03 17.55 -8.80
C ARG A 553 -16.07 18.70 -8.68
N TYR A 554 -15.98 19.49 -9.75
CA TYR A 554 -15.09 20.65 -9.82
C TYR A 554 -15.79 21.99 -9.57
N ASP A 555 -17.11 22.00 -9.35
CA ASP A 555 -17.89 23.25 -9.23
C ASP A 555 -17.37 24.16 -8.10
N GLU A 556 -17.15 23.59 -6.91
CA GLU A 556 -16.66 24.36 -5.75
C GLU A 556 -15.18 24.77 -5.91
N PRO A 557 -14.23 23.88 -6.29
CA PRO A 557 -12.87 24.30 -6.60
C PRO A 557 -12.80 25.37 -7.71
N ALA A 558 -13.60 25.24 -8.78
CA ALA A 558 -13.64 26.22 -9.87
C ALA A 558 -14.14 27.58 -9.36
N ARG A 559 -15.21 27.60 -8.56
CA ARG A 559 -15.72 28.84 -7.94
C ARG A 559 -14.67 29.50 -7.06
N ARG A 560 -14.03 28.74 -6.16
CA ARG A 560 -13.00 29.28 -5.25
C ARG A 560 -11.76 29.76 -6.00
N ARG A 561 -11.36 29.07 -7.07
CA ARG A 561 -10.28 29.54 -7.95
C ARG A 561 -10.63 30.90 -8.56
N GLY A 562 -11.85 31.06 -9.08
CA GLY A 562 -12.31 32.35 -9.62
C GLY A 562 -12.37 33.45 -8.57
N ASP A 563 -12.78 33.12 -7.34
CA ASP A 563 -12.80 34.08 -6.22
C ASP A 563 -11.39 34.49 -5.78
N ILE A 564 -10.43 33.56 -5.73
CA ILE A 564 -9.01 33.87 -5.44
C ILE A 564 -8.44 34.76 -6.54
N GLU A 565 -8.70 34.44 -7.80
CA GLU A 565 -8.27 35.26 -8.93
C GLU A 565 -8.86 36.69 -8.84
N ALA A 566 -10.14 36.81 -8.48
CA ALA A 566 -10.78 38.11 -8.28
C ALA A 566 -10.13 38.90 -7.13
N ILE A 567 -9.78 38.25 -6.00
CA ILE A 567 -9.07 38.92 -4.91
C ILE A 567 -7.75 39.53 -5.39
N TYR A 568 -7.02 38.86 -6.28
CA TYR A 568 -5.72 39.34 -6.77
C TYR A 568 -5.80 40.33 -7.95
N ARG A 569 -6.81 40.21 -8.83
CA ARG A 569 -6.87 40.94 -10.10
C ARG A 569 -7.92 42.05 -10.15
N GLU A 570 -8.99 41.96 -9.37
CA GLU A 570 -10.13 42.87 -9.48
C GLU A 570 -9.77 44.26 -8.94
N SER A 571 -10.32 45.30 -9.58
CA SER A 571 -10.09 46.68 -9.18
C SER A 571 -11.24 47.28 -8.34
N ASP A 572 -12.40 46.63 -8.31
CA ASP A 572 -13.55 47.04 -7.49
C ASP A 572 -13.35 46.66 -6.00
N PRO A 573 -13.14 47.65 -5.11
CA PRO A 573 -12.92 47.39 -3.68
C PRO A 573 -14.12 46.76 -2.97
N VAL A 574 -15.36 47.01 -3.45
CA VAL A 574 -16.57 46.44 -2.84
C VAL A 574 -16.63 44.93 -3.09
N ARG A 575 -16.36 44.51 -4.33
CA ARG A 575 -16.29 43.09 -4.70
C ARG A 575 -15.19 42.37 -3.92
N VAL A 576 -13.99 42.95 -3.82
CA VAL A 576 -12.88 42.36 -3.05
C VAL A 576 -13.24 42.26 -1.56
N ALA A 577 -13.77 43.32 -0.95
CA ALA A 577 -14.19 43.31 0.45
C ALA A 577 -15.25 42.23 0.72
N GLY A 578 -16.25 42.09 -0.16
CA GLY A 578 -17.27 41.04 -0.06
C GLY A 578 -16.70 39.63 -0.10
N LEU A 579 -15.69 39.37 -0.95
CA LEU A 579 -15.00 38.08 -0.99
C LEU A 579 -14.18 37.82 0.28
N LEU A 580 -13.42 38.81 0.76
CA LEU A 580 -12.64 38.71 1.99
C LEU A 580 -13.56 38.42 3.20
N ALA A 581 -14.69 39.11 3.30
CA ALA A 581 -15.68 38.89 4.35
C ALA A 581 -16.34 37.51 4.27
N ARG A 582 -16.75 37.09 3.06
CA ARG A 582 -17.40 35.78 2.81
C ARG A 582 -16.55 34.61 3.27
N TYR A 583 -15.24 34.67 3.02
CA TYR A 583 -14.29 33.61 3.39
C TYR A 583 -13.59 33.87 4.73
N GLN A 584 -13.97 34.94 5.45
CA GLN A 584 -13.34 35.34 6.71
C GLN A 584 -11.81 35.42 6.62
N VAL A 585 -11.32 35.97 5.51
CA VAL A 585 -9.89 36.12 5.26
C VAL A 585 -9.32 37.13 6.24
N ALA A 586 -8.25 36.75 6.93
CA ALA A 586 -7.51 37.66 7.79
C ALA A 586 -6.21 38.13 7.13
N TYR A 587 -5.63 37.33 6.23
CA TYR A 587 -4.36 37.63 5.57
C TYR A 587 -4.40 37.34 4.07
N VAL A 588 -3.72 38.19 3.29
CA VAL A 588 -3.46 37.96 1.87
C VAL A 588 -1.94 37.95 1.67
N TYR A 589 -1.42 36.83 1.18
CA TYR A 589 -0.01 36.67 0.87
C TYR A 589 0.26 37.08 -0.59
N VAL A 590 1.38 37.78 -0.82
CA VAL A 590 1.87 38.12 -2.16
C VAL A 590 3.37 37.85 -2.23
N GLY A 591 3.77 36.83 -2.98
CA GLY A 591 5.15 36.52 -3.30
C GLY A 591 5.42 36.43 -4.80
N PRO A 592 6.57 35.86 -5.20
CA PRO A 592 6.91 35.64 -6.61
C PRO A 592 5.86 34.84 -7.39
N THR A 593 5.32 33.78 -6.79
CA THR A 593 4.31 32.92 -7.42
C THR A 593 3.01 33.66 -7.71
N GLU A 594 2.51 34.43 -6.74
CA GLU A 594 1.27 35.18 -6.88
C GLU A 594 1.41 36.27 -7.96
N ARG A 595 2.58 36.93 -8.03
CA ARG A 595 2.89 37.91 -9.09
C ARG A 595 2.99 37.26 -10.47
N ALA A 596 3.56 36.05 -10.56
CA ALA A 596 3.68 35.32 -11.81
C ALA A 596 2.32 34.86 -12.34
N LEU A 597 1.45 34.36 -11.46
CA LEU A 597 0.14 33.83 -11.85
C LEU A 597 -0.91 34.93 -12.07
N TYR A 598 -0.96 35.91 -11.17
CA TYR A 598 -2.03 36.90 -11.18
C TYR A 598 -1.63 38.26 -11.75
N GLY A 599 -0.33 38.51 -11.93
CA GLY A 599 0.23 39.68 -12.62
C GLY A 599 1.10 40.55 -11.72
N ALA A 600 2.07 41.25 -12.31
CA ALA A 600 3.03 42.09 -11.57
C ALA A 600 2.37 43.28 -10.84
N ALA A 601 1.17 43.69 -11.27
CA ALA A 601 0.42 44.80 -10.68
C ALA A 601 -0.30 44.42 -9.37
N VAL A 602 -0.36 43.15 -8.98
CA VAL A 602 -1.07 42.68 -7.78
C VAL A 602 -0.79 43.50 -6.51
N PRO A 603 0.47 43.79 -6.13
CA PRO A 603 0.71 44.62 -4.94
C PRO A 603 0.12 46.02 -5.09
N ALA A 604 0.20 46.59 -6.28
CA ALA A 604 -0.37 47.89 -6.58
C ALA A 604 -1.90 47.87 -6.74
N VAL A 605 -2.54 46.70 -6.84
CA VAL A 605 -4.00 46.52 -6.77
C VAL A 605 -4.43 46.44 -5.31
N LEU A 606 -3.74 45.61 -4.50
CA LEU A 606 -4.06 45.41 -3.10
C LEU A 606 -3.74 46.62 -2.22
N ALA A 607 -2.70 47.38 -2.54
CA ALA A 607 -2.30 48.58 -1.79
C ALA A 607 -3.13 49.83 -2.12
N ARG A 608 -4.09 49.79 -3.06
CA ARG A 608 -4.88 50.97 -3.46
C ARG A 608 -5.82 51.44 -2.35
N ASP A 609 -6.33 50.49 -1.57
CA ASP A 609 -7.23 50.77 -0.47
C ASP A 609 -6.63 50.30 0.85
N PRO A 610 -5.80 51.13 1.51
CA PRO A 610 -5.23 50.80 2.82
C PRO A 610 -6.31 50.66 3.91
N THR A 611 -7.56 51.06 3.63
CA THR A 611 -8.68 50.83 4.55
C THR A 611 -9.20 49.40 4.47
N LEU A 612 -8.85 48.61 3.45
CA LEU A 612 -9.19 47.20 3.31
C LEU A 612 -8.04 46.26 3.67
N LEU A 613 -6.82 46.58 3.22
CA LEU A 613 -5.64 45.74 3.39
C LEU A 613 -4.46 46.57 3.89
N ALA A 614 -3.93 46.22 5.07
CA ALA A 614 -2.77 46.86 5.67
C ALA A 614 -1.54 45.95 5.55
N PRO A 615 -0.41 46.39 4.97
CA PRO A 615 0.80 45.59 4.96
C PRO A 615 1.34 45.43 6.39
N VAL A 616 1.56 44.19 6.82
CA VAL A 616 2.05 43.84 8.18
C VAL A 616 3.43 43.17 8.16
N TYR A 617 3.87 42.71 7.00
CA TYR A 617 5.21 42.18 6.76
C TYR A 617 5.65 42.49 5.34
N GLN A 618 6.92 42.85 5.17
CA GLN A 618 7.54 43.06 3.87
C GLN A 618 9.02 42.63 3.93
N ASN A 619 9.42 41.78 2.99
CA ASN A 619 10.80 41.36 2.82
C ASN A 619 11.05 41.00 1.35
N GLY A 620 11.87 41.79 0.66
CA GLY A 620 12.14 41.61 -0.77
C GLY A 620 10.84 41.60 -1.61
N PRO A 621 10.59 40.56 -2.43
CA PRO A 621 9.39 40.47 -3.27
C PRO A 621 8.13 40.06 -2.48
N VAL A 622 8.26 39.69 -1.21
CA VAL A 622 7.19 39.15 -0.37
C VAL A 622 6.52 40.26 0.45
N THR A 623 5.19 40.26 0.45
CA THR A 623 4.38 41.14 1.30
C THR A 623 3.19 40.36 1.85
N ILE A 624 2.92 40.51 3.15
CA ILE A 624 1.70 39.98 3.79
C ILE A 624 0.83 41.17 4.16
N TYR A 625 -0.41 41.13 3.69
CA TYR A 625 -1.43 42.11 4.03
C TYR A 625 -2.39 41.51 5.07
N GLN A 626 -2.72 42.28 6.10
CA GLN A 626 -3.78 41.97 7.04
C GLN A 626 -5.08 42.64 6.58
N VAL A 627 -6.17 41.88 6.57
CA VAL A 627 -7.51 42.39 6.29
C VAL A 627 -7.98 43.21 7.48
N THR A 628 -8.41 44.45 7.23
CA THR A 628 -8.86 45.34 8.30
C THR A 628 -10.24 44.92 8.82
N PRO A 629 -10.60 45.26 10.07
CA PRO A 629 -11.96 45.02 10.58
C PRO A 629 -13.06 45.65 9.72
N ARG A 630 -12.75 46.75 9.02
CA ARG A 630 -13.68 47.46 8.14
C ARG A 630 -14.03 46.65 6.89
N ALA A 631 -13.06 45.93 6.32
CA ALA A 631 -13.30 45.04 5.18
C ALA A 631 -14.25 43.89 5.54
N LEU A 632 -14.17 43.37 6.76
CA LEU A 632 -15.02 42.28 7.26
C LEU A 632 -16.44 42.73 7.65
N ALA A 633 -16.67 44.04 7.78
CA ALA A 633 -17.97 44.61 8.14
C ALA A 633 -18.88 44.89 6.94
N VAL A 634 -18.35 44.79 5.71
CA VAL A 634 -19.13 44.89 4.47
C VAL A 634 -19.92 43.59 4.29
N ARG A 635 -21.20 43.61 4.65
CA ARG A 635 -22.15 42.49 4.45
C ARG A 635 -23.01 42.72 3.22
#